data_AF-A0A350EPT9-F1
#
_entry.id   AF-A0A350EPT9-F1
#
_cell.length_a   1.000
_cell.length_b   1.000
_cell.length_c   1.000
_cell.angle_alpha   90.00
_cell.angle_beta   90.00
_cell.angle_gamma   90.00
#
_symmetry.space_group_name_H-M   'P 1'
#
loop_
_entity.id
_entity.type
_entity.pdbx_description
1 polymer ?
#
loop_
_entity_poly.entity_id
_entity_poly.type
_entity_poly.pdbx_seq_one_letter_code
_entity_poly.pdbx_strand_id
1 'polypeptide(L)'
;ALDFGDQFPGADRWLEIAVRTNLSGFTTLSPRQPLTATPYAITAENLSGALPAGQLSGTVPGANLGGTYSGAVTFDNAVNSFAGNGSGLTGLNAGALSSGTVPDGRLGANVARTNQVWLLGGNAGTTPGAQFVGTTDNQPLEFKVNGLRGLRLEPTINDAIHSNIVNVVMGSPANLVGSGVYGATIGGGGAAAFIDGFILSTGTNRVDADFGTIGGGVFNTIGTGDIAPTIGGGLKNTIQSSAYAATIGGGYLNTVETDSDVSTIGGGSQNTIASQAIVGTIGGGFANMIGSDNFGVAIGGGSYNRIESGGTESTIAGGTRNRIQSNTVQSTIGGGDANTIQAEGSASTIGGGVQNTIERDSFYSTIGGGTQNTIETNTTALTIGGGDNNHIMDGVFASSIGGGYLNTIRSNADYSTIPGGRENTVGIDAKHAFAAGRRAKANHTGAFVWADSELADFASTATNQFNVRASGGARIVGRGGFTNPQLLLQQTDTAGLARLRMGVSGSTDWDMVVTGGATPELRFFTAGGNRLSVQSDGDVFATSFNPTSDRAAKENFQPIDPEEVLNKVAALPLTMWNYKSDPDTRHLGPVAQDFHAAFGVGPDDKHIATVDADGVALAAIQGLNRKLEQKETEIAELKARLERLERLLE
;
A
#
# COMPACT_ATOMS: atom_id res chain seq x y z
N ALA A 1 119.03 98.44 -9.73
CA ALA A 1 119.27 97.30 -10.64
C ALA A 1 119.06 97.82 -12.06
N LEU A 2 120.02 97.60 -12.96
CA LEU A 2 119.91 97.98 -14.36
C LEU A 2 118.92 97.05 -15.07
N ASP A 3 117.88 97.62 -15.66
CA ASP A 3 116.97 96.94 -16.58
C ASP A 3 117.63 96.96 -17.98
N PHE A 4 117.88 95.77 -18.54
CA PHE A 4 118.58 95.60 -19.82
C PHE A 4 117.63 95.35 -20.99
N GLY A 5 116.31 95.44 -20.80
CA GLY A 5 115.31 95.22 -21.85
C GLY A 5 115.45 93.85 -22.55
N ASP A 6 114.85 93.73 -23.74
CA ASP A 6 114.76 92.48 -24.51
C ASP A 6 116.09 92.09 -25.22
N GLN A 7 117.21 92.08 -24.49
CA GLN A 7 118.55 91.88 -25.06
C GLN A 7 119.11 90.44 -24.89
N PHE A 8 118.29 89.49 -24.40
CA PHE A 8 118.71 88.11 -24.14
C PHE A 8 117.89 87.05 -24.92
N PRO A 9 118.08 86.91 -26.25
CA PRO A 9 117.39 85.90 -27.08
C PRO A 9 118.06 84.51 -27.06
N GLY A 10 118.78 84.14 -25.99
CA GLY A 10 119.31 82.78 -25.80
C GLY A 10 120.64 82.41 -26.46
N ALA A 11 121.46 83.38 -26.91
CA ALA A 11 122.83 83.14 -27.38
C ALA A 11 123.87 83.45 -26.28
N ASP A 12 124.99 82.72 -26.24
CA ASP A 12 126.03 82.86 -25.22
C ASP A 12 126.54 84.31 -25.08
N ARG A 13 126.64 84.79 -23.84
CA ARG A 13 127.07 86.16 -23.50
C ARG A 13 128.35 86.13 -22.67
N TRP A 14 129.26 87.00 -23.05
CA TRP A 14 130.60 87.14 -22.46
C TRP A 14 130.78 88.58 -21.97
N LEU A 15 131.29 88.74 -20.75
CA LEU A 15 131.59 90.05 -20.17
C LEU A 15 132.96 90.55 -20.66
N GLU A 16 133.00 91.72 -21.29
CA GLU A 16 134.24 92.42 -21.70
C GLU A 16 134.50 93.63 -20.80
N ILE A 17 135.75 93.78 -20.35
CA ILE A 17 136.21 94.90 -19.51
C ILE A 17 137.43 95.56 -20.18
N ALA A 18 137.38 96.87 -20.39
CA ALA A 18 138.49 97.67 -20.93
C ALA A 18 138.86 98.82 -19.98
N VAL A 19 140.16 99.12 -19.85
CA VAL A 19 140.70 100.11 -18.91
C VAL A 19 141.59 101.15 -19.62
N ARG A 20 141.72 102.37 -19.07
CA ARG A 20 142.55 103.47 -19.62
C ARG A 20 143.22 104.31 -18.53
N THR A 21 144.34 104.96 -18.87
CA THR A 21 145.01 106.00 -18.06
C THR A 21 145.47 107.18 -18.94
N ASN A 22 145.15 108.42 -18.54
CA ASN A 22 145.61 109.72 -19.03
C ASN A 22 145.88 109.91 -20.55
N LEU A 23 144.78 110.08 -21.31
CA LEU A 23 144.72 110.69 -22.65
C LEU A 23 145.32 109.89 -23.85
N SER A 24 145.15 108.57 -23.86
CA SER A 24 145.00 107.77 -25.10
C SER A 24 143.95 106.64 -24.94
N GLY A 25 143.59 105.93 -26.03
CA GLY A 25 142.43 105.03 -26.13
C GLY A 25 142.42 103.79 -25.21
N PHE A 26 141.22 103.24 -24.94
CA PHE A 26 141.02 102.08 -24.04
C PHE A 26 141.73 100.81 -24.55
N THR A 27 142.32 100.04 -23.62
CA THR A 27 142.89 98.71 -23.91
C THR A 27 142.02 97.62 -23.30
N THR A 28 141.59 96.66 -24.12
CA THR A 28 140.74 95.53 -23.70
C THR A 28 141.55 94.46 -23.00
N LEU A 29 141.06 93.96 -21.86
CA LEU A 29 141.66 92.81 -21.15
C LEU A 29 141.07 91.49 -21.69
N SER A 30 141.94 90.52 -21.99
CA SER A 30 141.59 89.19 -22.50
C SER A 30 142.07 88.11 -21.54
N PRO A 31 141.34 86.99 -21.33
CA PRO A 31 140.10 86.58 -22.01
C PRO A 31 138.80 87.09 -21.34
N ARG A 32 137.72 87.20 -22.12
CA ARG A 32 136.36 87.50 -21.62
C ARG A 32 135.82 86.33 -20.78
N GLN A 33 134.98 86.59 -19.77
CA GLN A 33 134.35 85.55 -18.95
C GLN A 33 132.88 85.27 -19.36
N PRO A 34 132.46 83.99 -19.46
CA PRO A 34 131.09 83.62 -19.83
C PRO A 34 130.14 83.66 -18.62
N LEU A 35 128.89 84.09 -18.85
CA LEU A 35 127.81 84.09 -17.84
C LEU A 35 126.83 82.93 -18.11
N THR A 36 126.66 81.99 -17.16
CA THR A 36 125.75 80.84 -17.26
C THR A 36 124.58 80.95 -16.28
N ALA A 37 123.36 80.59 -16.69
CA ALA A 37 122.15 80.59 -15.85
C ALA A 37 121.75 79.17 -15.37
N THR A 38 121.35 79.01 -14.10
CA THR A 38 120.78 77.76 -13.53
C THR A 38 119.71 78.06 -12.43
N PRO A 39 118.70 77.16 -12.16
CA PRO A 39 117.24 77.45 -12.29
C PRO A 39 116.31 76.97 -11.12
N TYR A 40 114.96 77.16 -11.20
CA TYR A 40 113.87 76.20 -10.83
C TYR A 40 112.42 76.70 -11.16
N ALA A 41 111.51 75.79 -11.57
CA ALA A 41 110.06 75.99 -11.81
C ALA A 41 109.21 74.81 -11.26
N ILE A 42 107.96 75.05 -10.79
CA ILE A 42 106.99 74.07 -10.24
C ILE A 42 105.60 74.30 -10.87
N THR A 43 105.18 73.44 -11.80
CA THR A 43 103.84 72.81 -12.00
C THR A 43 103.83 72.10 -13.37
N ALA A 44 103.30 70.88 -13.44
CA ALA A 44 103.16 70.12 -14.69
C ALA A 44 101.67 70.04 -15.06
N GLU A 45 101.37 70.41 -16.31
CA GLU A 45 100.02 70.57 -16.87
C GLU A 45 99.29 69.25 -17.15
N ASN A 46 99.96 68.10 -17.12
CA ASN A 46 99.34 66.80 -17.40
C ASN A 46 99.90 65.68 -16.51
N LEU A 47 99.04 65.09 -15.67
CA LEU A 47 99.33 63.86 -14.91
C LEU A 47 98.81 62.65 -15.70
N SER A 48 99.70 61.78 -16.17
CA SER A 48 99.32 60.50 -16.81
C SER A 48 99.57 59.32 -15.87
N GLY A 49 98.53 58.57 -15.49
CA GLY A 49 98.62 57.36 -14.68
C GLY A 49 97.45 57.19 -13.68
N ALA A 50 97.39 56.04 -13.00
CA ALA A 50 96.41 55.80 -11.93
C ALA A 50 96.86 56.49 -10.64
N LEU A 51 96.04 57.41 -10.11
CA LEU A 51 96.26 58.03 -8.81
C LEU A 51 95.57 57.20 -7.72
N PRO A 52 96.27 56.73 -6.67
CA PRO A 52 95.64 56.00 -5.58
C PRO A 52 94.55 56.84 -4.90
N ALA A 53 93.35 56.26 -4.71
CA ALA A 53 92.18 56.98 -4.18
C ALA A 53 92.43 57.64 -2.80
N GLY A 54 93.30 57.06 -1.96
CA GLY A 54 93.65 57.63 -0.65
C GLY A 54 94.47 58.93 -0.70
N GLN A 55 94.96 59.34 -1.88
CA GLN A 55 95.67 60.61 -2.09
C GLN A 55 94.74 61.73 -2.59
N LEU A 56 93.46 61.43 -2.83
CA LEU A 56 92.45 62.43 -3.17
C LEU A 56 91.77 62.92 -1.87
N SER A 57 92.03 64.16 -1.46
CA SER A 57 91.31 64.81 -0.36
C SER A 57 90.39 65.90 -0.90
N GLY A 58 89.09 65.85 -0.55
CA GLY A 58 88.08 66.81 -0.99
C GLY A 58 87.04 66.21 -1.95
N THR A 59 86.09 67.02 -2.39
CA THR A 59 85.02 66.60 -3.32
C THR A 59 85.59 66.36 -4.72
N VAL A 60 85.57 65.11 -5.18
CA VAL A 60 85.78 64.81 -6.60
C VAL A 60 84.50 65.19 -7.34
N PRO A 61 84.53 66.09 -8.34
CA PRO A 61 83.34 66.45 -9.10
C PRO A 61 82.69 65.21 -9.71
N GLY A 62 81.37 65.04 -9.55
CA GLY A 62 80.66 63.82 -9.94
C GLY A 62 80.78 63.45 -11.43
N ALA A 63 81.12 64.42 -12.30
CA ALA A 63 81.41 64.18 -13.71
C ALA A 63 82.62 63.24 -13.94
N ASN A 64 83.52 63.13 -12.95
CA ASN A 64 84.74 62.32 -13.04
C ASN A 64 84.58 60.91 -12.41
N LEU A 65 83.42 60.60 -11.80
CA LEU A 65 83.06 59.28 -11.28
C LEU A 65 82.03 58.58 -12.18
N GLY A 66 82.00 58.93 -13.46
CA GLY A 66 81.18 58.27 -14.47
C GLY A 66 81.88 57.05 -15.05
N GLY A 67 81.23 55.89 -15.02
CA GLY A 67 81.75 54.65 -15.62
C GLY A 67 81.04 53.39 -15.15
N THR A 68 81.37 52.26 -15.77
CA THR A 68 80.92 50.93 -15.32
C THR A 68 81.89 50.42 -14.26
N TYR A 69 81.38 50.19 -13.05
CA TYR A 69 82.15 49.57 -11.97
C TYR A 69 82.07 48.04 -12.11
N SER A 70 83.22 47.41 -12.39
CA SER A 70 83.32 45.94 -12.60
C SER A 70 83.44 45.14 -11.30
N GLY A 71 83.69 45.81 -10.17
CA GLY A 71 83.68 45.24 -8.83
C GLY A 71 82.44 45.66 -8.04
N ALA A 72 82.21 45.00 -6.90
CA ALA A 72 81.12 45.37 -6.00
C ALA A 72 81.29 46.81 -5.49
N VAL A 73 80.25 47.63 -5.66
CA VAL A 73 80.17 48.95 -5.04
C VAL A 73 79.42 48.77 -3.71
N THR A 74 80.16 48.85 -2.61
CA THR A 74 79.59 48.71 -1.25
C THR A 74 79.21 50.08 -0.71
N PHE A 75 77.94 50.26 -0.38
CA PHE A 75 77.46 51.41 0.39
C PHE A 75 77.38 50.99 1.87
N ASP A 76 78.37 51.34 2.67
CA ASP A 76 78.54 50.91 4.08
C ASP A 76 78.06 51.95 5.11
N ASN A 77 77.61 53.12 4.66
CA ASN A 77 77.06 54.20 5.48
C ASN A 77 75.55 54.40 5.19
N ALA A 78 74.74 54.54 6.24
CA ALA A 78 73.29 54.77 6.14
C ALA A 78 72.88 56.08 5.44
N VAL A 79 73.80 57.05 5.30
CA VAL A 79 73.58 58.31 4.57
C VAL A 79 73.81 58.14 3.06
N ASN A 80 74.40 57.03 2.62
CA ASN A 80 74.58 56.74 1.20
C ASN A 80 73.22 56.55 0.52
N SER A 81 72.91 57.41 -0.44
CA SER A 81 71.68 57.34 -1.23
C SER A 81 72.02 57.02 -2.67
N PHE A 82 71.51 55.90 -3.17
CA PHE A 82 71.51 55.63 -4.60
C PHE A 82 70.30 56.35 -5.23
N ALA A 83 70.52 57.57 -5.73
CA ALA A 83 69.47 58.36 -6.39
C ALA A 83 69.41 58.02 -7.89
N GLY A 84 68.27 57.56 -8.36
CA GLY A 84 68.05 57.21 -9.76
C GLY A 84 66.92 56.19 -9.93
N ASN A 85 66.61 55.82 -11.18
CA ASN A 85 65.60 54.80 -11.47
C ASN A 85 66.13 53.36 -11.27
N GLY A 86 67.43 53.18 -11.03
CA GLY A 86 68.06 51.87 -10.82
C GLY A 86 68.04 50.96 -12.05
N SER A 87 67.77 51.46 -13.25
CA SER A 87 67.58 50.63 -14.44
C SER A 87 68.82 49.82 -14.86
N GLY A 88 70.01 50.21 -14.37
CA GLY A 88 71.27 49.49 -14.58
C GLY A 88 71.52 48.33 -13.61
N LEU A 89 70.68 48.14 -12.58
CA LEU A 89 70.82 47.05 -11.60
C LEU A 89 70.14 45.77 -12.12
N THR A 90 70.73 45.16 -13.15
CA THR A 90 70.13 44.02 -13.87
C THR A 90 70.45 42.65 -13.24
N GLY A 91 71.36 42.60 -12.26
CA GLY A 91 71.80 41.37 -11.59
C GLY A 91 71.36 41.24 -10.13
N LEU A 92 70.32 41.97 -9.70
CA LEU A 92 69.87 41.93 -8.30
C LEU A 92 69.26 40.57 -7.97
N ASN A 93 69.91 39.79 -7.10
CA ASN A 93 69.36 38.55 -6.57
C ASN A 93 68.37 38.87 -5.45
N ALA A 94 67.07 38.61 -5.69
CA ALA A 94 66.02 38.85 -4.72
C ALA A 94 66.23 38.08 -3.39
N GLY A 95 66.92 36.93 -3.41
CA GLY A 95 67.25 36.16 -2.21
C GLY A 95 68.32 36.80 -1.32
N ALA A 96 69.00 37.87 -1.76
CA ALA A 96 69.98 38.62 -0.98
C ALA A 96 69.35 39.80 -0.20
N LEU A 97 68.06 40.10 -0.39
CA LEU A 97 67.30 41.06 0.41
C LEU A 97 66.91 40.42 1.75
N SER A 98 67.85 40.35 2.70
CA SER A 98 67.62 39.76 4.04
C SER A 98 66.75 40.64 4.96
N SER A 99 66.64 41.94 4.66
CA SER A 99 65.82 42.92 5.38
C SER A 99 65.55 44.16 4.52
N GLY A 100 64.61 45.00 4.93
CA GLY A 100 64.17 46.20 4.20
C GLY A 100 62.76 46.07 3.60
N THR A 101 62.12 47.20 3.29
CA THR A 101 60.82 47.22 2.61
C THR A 101 61.03 47.53 1.13
N VAL A 102 60.51 46.68 0.25
CA VAL A 102 60.28 47.06 -1.15
C VAL A 102 58.85 47.57 -1.21
N PRO A 103 58.60 48.88 -1.40
CA PRO A 103 57.24 49.40 -1.45
C PRO A 103 56.45 48.69 -2.55
N ASP A 104 55.22 48.28 -2.26
CA ASP A 104 54.34 47.58 -3.21
C ASP A 104 54.30 48.26 -4.59
N GLY A 105 54.24 49.60 -4.62
CA GLY A 105 54.21 50.38 -5.87
C GLY A 105 55.46 50.28 -6.75
N ARG A 106 56.56 49.69 -6.26
CA ARG A 106 57.80 49.42 -7.01
C ARG A 106 57.87 48.00 -7.55
N LEU A 107 57.06 47.09 -7.03
CA LEU A 107 56.89 45.76 -7.58
C LEU A 107 55.99 45.88 -8.82
N GLY A 108 56.48 45.42 -9.97
CA GLY A 108 55.68 45.37 -11.19
C GLY A 108 54.39 44.59 -10.98
N ALA A 109 53.39 44.81 -11.83
CA ALA A 109 52.09 44.12 -11.75
C ALA A 109 52.20 42.57 -11.78
N ASN A 110 53.36 42.07 -12.22
CA ASN A 110 53.68 40.66 -12.37
C ASN A 110 54.11 39.99 -11.07
N VAL A 111 54.30 40.75 -9.98
CA VAL A 111 54.68 40.24 -8.67
C VAL A 111 53.44 40.13 -7.79
N ALA A 112 53.10 38.90 -7.38
CA ALA A 112 52.00 38.65 -6.47
C ALA A 112 52.26 39.29 -5.09
N ARG A 113 51.41 40.23 -4.69
CA ARG A 113 51.45 40.88 -3.37
C ARG A 113 50.51 40.17 -2.42
N THR A 114 50.81 40.16 -1.12
CA THR A 114 50.02 39.44 -0.11
C THR A 114 48.58 39.92 0.01
N ASN A 115 48.29 41.17 -0.37
CA ASN A 115 46.93 41.73 -0.44
C ASN A 115 46.17 41.39 -1.73
N GLN A 116 46.81 40.72 -2.68
CA GLN A 116 46.26 40.40 -4.01
C GLN A 116 46.11 38.89 -4.26
N VAL A 117 46.44 38.03 -3.29
CA VAL A 117 46.37 36.57 -3.43
C VAL A 117 45.64 35.92 -2.25
N TRP A 118 45.08 34.75 -2.49
CA TRP A 118 44.65 33.84 -1.42
C TRP A 118 45.83 32.99 -0.96
N LEU A 119 46.15 33.06 0.33
CA LEU A 119 47.30 32.36 0.92
C LEU A 119 46.92 30.93 1.31
N LEU A 120 47.88 30.00 1.26
CA LEU A 120 47.69 28.60 1.68
C LEU A 120 47.30 28.47 3.16
N GLY A 121 47.76 29.40 4.01
CA GLY A 121 47.37 29.49 5.42
C GLY A 121 46.04 30.22 5.66
N GLY A 122 45.35 30.66 4.60
CA GLY A 122 44.18 31.52 4.68
C GLY A 122 44.51 33.02 4.83
N ASN A 123 43.52 33.86 4.61
CA ASN A 123 43.62 35.32 4.73
C ASN A 123 42.77 35.78 5.94
N ALA A 124 43.35 36.55 6.86
CA ALA A 124 42.61 37.16 7.98
C ALA A 124 42.10 38.57 7.62
N GLY A 125 41.01 39.01 8.27
CA GLY A 125 40.47 40.37 8.11
C GLY A 125 39.74 40.64 6.79
N THR A 126 39.18 39.61 6.16
CA THR A 126 38.45 39.74 4.89
C THR A 126 37.10 40.44 5.05
N THR A 127 36.70 41.23 4.05
CA THR A 127 35.38 41.85 3.90
C THR A 127 34.52 41.03 2.92
N PRO A 128 33.44 40.36 3.38
CA PRO A 128 32.53 39.61 2.51
C PRO A 128 31.99 40.46 1.33
N GLY A 129 31.90 39.86 0.15
CA GLY A 129 31.45 40.52 -1.09
C GLY A 129 32.52 41.36 -1.81
N ALA A 130 33.48 41.95 -1.08
CA ALA A 130 34.58 42.72 -1.68
C ALA A 130 35.85 41.87 -1.90
N GLN A 131 36.12 40.93 -0.99
CA GLN A 131 37.27 40.02 -1.07
C GLN A 131 36.76 38.59 -1.17
N PHE A 132 37.08 37.90 -2.26
CA PHE A 132 36.65 36.52 -2.51
C PHE A 132 37.64 35.74 -3.39
N VAL A 133 37.52 34.41 -3.36
CA VAL A 133 38.09 33.52 -4.38
C VAL A 133 37.03 33.30 -5.45
N GLY A 134 37.30 33.73 -6.67
CA GLY A 134 36.38 33.50 -7.77
C GLY A 134 36.67 34.30 -9.02
N THR A 135 35.70 34.30 -9.92
CA THR A 135 35.70 35.06 -11.17
C THR A 135 34.73 36.23 -11.06
N THR A 136 35.00 37.32 -11.79
CA THR A 136 34.09 38.48 -11.91
C THR A 136 33.43 38.57 -13.28
N ASP A 137 33.81 37.70 -14.19
CA ASP A 137 33.25 37.55 -15.52
C ASP A 137 32.38 36.29 -15.62
N ASN A 138 31.77 36.07 -16.77
CA ASN A 138 30.91 34.90 -17.02
C ASN A 138 31.75 33.65 -17.34
N GLN A 139 32.80 33.39 -16.56
CA GLN A 139 33.66 32.21 -16.69
C GLN A 139 33.51 31.29 -15.47
N PRO A 140 33.49 29.96 -15.66
CA PRO A 140 33.47 29.01 -14.55
C PRO A 140 34.72 29.08 -13.66
N LEU A 141 34.53 28.87 -12.36
CA LEU A 141 35.62 28.67 -11.40
C LEU A 141 35.84 27.17 -11.16
N GLU A 142 37.07 26.69 -11.35
CA GLU A 142 37.44 25.28 -11.09
C GLU A 142 38.41 25.13 -9.93
N PHE A 143 38.12 24.17 -9.04
CA PHE A 143 39.05 23.66 -8.05
C PHE A 143 39.57 22.29 -8.47
N LYS A 144 40.89 22.12 -8.47
CA LYS A 144 41.55 20.89 -8.91
C LYS A 144 42.25 20.17 -7.77
N VAL A 145 42.18 18.83 -7.79
CA VAL A 145 42.90 17.93 -6.89
C VAL A 145 43.63 16.90 -7.75
N ASN A 146 44.93 16.74 -7.52
CA ASN A 146 45.79 15.87 -8.35
C ASN A 146 45.66 16.16 -9.87
N GLY A 147 45.55 17.43 -10.24
CA GLY A 147 45.39 17.87 -11.64
C GLY A 147 43.99 17.68 -12.24
N LEU A 148 43.05 17.02 -11.54
CA LEU A 148 41.69 16.79 -12.01
C LEU A 148 40.71 17.80 -11.40
N ARG A 149 39.71 18.22 -12.19
CA ARG A 149 38.58 19.03 -11.72
C ARG A 149 37.77 18.27 -10.67
N GLY A 150 37.69 18.81 -9.46
CA GLY A 150 36.89 18.24 -8.35
C GLY A 150 35.65 19.06 -7.99
N LEU A 151 35.66 20.37 -8.28
CA LEU A 151 34.51 21.27 -8.19
C LEU A 151 34.58 22.27 -9.35
N ARG A 152 33.46 22.51 -10.01
CA ARG A 152 33.23 23.61 -10.95
C ARG A 152 31.98 24.35 -10.56
N LEU A 153 32.12 25.66 -10.37
CA LEU A 153 30.98 26.57 -10.24
C LEU A 153 30.78 27.22 -11.61
N GLU A 154 29.60 27.01 -12.21
CA GLU A 154 29.28 27.53 -13.52
C GLU A 154 28.33 28.72 -13.37
N PRO A 155 28.68 29.90 -13.89
CA PRO A 155 27.77 31.04 -13.87
C PRO A 155 26.62 30.80 -14.85
N THR A 156 25.45 31.35 -14.51
CA THR A 156 24.29 31.34 -15.39
C THR A 156 23.97 32.76 -15.84
N ILE A 157 23.37 32.90 -17.02
CA ILE A 157 22.94 34.21 -17.52
C ILE A 157 21.78 34.71 -16.64
N ASN A 158 21.81 35.97 -16.23
CA ASN A 158 20.66 36.59 -15.59
C ASN A 158 19.62 36.95 -16.66
N ASP A 159 18.38 36.51 -16.49
CA ASP A 159 17.22 36.87 -17.30
C ASP A 159 16.05 37.35 -16.40
N ALA A 160 14.84 37.51 -16.96
CA ALA A 160 13.69 38.06 -16.24
C ALA A 160 13.14 37.13 -15.14
N ILE A 161 13.39 35.83 -15.23
CA ILE A 161 12.87 34.79 -14.31
C ILE A 161 13.99 33.98 -13.63
N HIS A 162 15.25 34.13 -14.06
CA HIS A 162 16.44 33.51 -13.46
C HIS A 162 17.49 34.59 -13.16
N SER A 163 17.85 34.80 -11.89
CA SER A 163 18.94 35.73 -11.54
C SER A 163 19.68 35.36 -10.27
N ASN A 164 20.97 35.69 -10.20
CA ASN A 164 21.84 35.38 -9.06
C ASN A 164 21.96 33.88 -8.77
N ILE A 165 22.03 33.08 -9.83
CA ILE A 165 22.08 31.62 -9.76
C ILE A 165 23.43 31.12 -10.29
N VAL A 166 23.90 30.00 -9.74
CA VAL A 166 25.08 29.27 -10.22
C VAL A 166 24.77 27.78 -10.24
N ASN A 167 25.37 27.05 -11.18
CA ASN A 167 25.37 25.59 -11.12
C ASN A 167 26.58 25.11 -10.32
N VAL A 168 26.39 24.03 -9.57
CA VAL A 168 27.42 23.39 -8.75
C VAL A 168 27.71 21.99 -9.29
N VAL A 169 28.93 21.77 -9.79
CA VAL A 169 29.33 20.47 -10.36
C VAL A 169 30.53 19.92 -9.60
N MET A 170 30.29 18.97 -8.70
CA MET A 170 31.34 18.30 -7.91
C MET A 170 31.63 16.88 -8.41
N GLY A 171 32.77 16.33 -7.98
CA GLY A 171 33.15 14.94 -8.23
C GLY A 171 33.93 14.75 -9.51
N SER A 172 33.60 13.70 -10.27
CA SER A 172 34.30 13.34 -11.50
C SER A 172 34.21 14.45 -12.55
N PRO A 173 35.30 14.71 -13.31
CA PRO A 173 35.25 15.58 -14.48
C PRO A 173 34.23 15.15 -15.55
N ALA A 174 33.74 13.91 -15.50
CA ALA A 174 32.71 13.41 -16.40
C ALA A 174 31.29 13.88 -16.05
N ASN A 175 31.05 14.46 -14.87
CA ASN A 175 29.75 15.01 -14.48
C ASN A 175 29.43 16.26 -15.29
N LEU A 176 28.16 16.39 -15.67
CA LEU A 176 27.70 17.38 -16.64
C LEU A 176 26.39 18.03 -16.21
N VAL A 177 26.36 19.36 -16.30
CA VAL A 177 25.11 20.13 -16.30
C VAL A 177 24.83 20.58 -17.73
N GLY A 178 23.58 20.48 -18.16
CA GLY A 178 23.14 20.85 -19.49
C GLY A 178 23.34 22.35 -19.80
N SER A 179 23.42 22.68 -21.08
CA SER A 179 23.48 24.08 -21.50
C SER A 179 22.16 24.79 -21.22
N GLY A 180 22.22 25.98 -20.65
CA GLY A 180 21.03 26.79 -20.35
C GLY A 180 20.27 26.36 -19.11
N VAL A 181 20.85 25.47 -18.29
CA VAL A 181 20.28 25.05 -17.01
C VAL A 181 20.63 26.04 -15.90
N TYR A 182 19.65 26.35 -15.04
CA TYR A 182 19.77 27.28 -13.93
C TYR A 182 19.69 26.57 -12.58
N GLY A 183 20.72 26.71 -11.74
CA GLY A 183 20.68 26.30 -10.33
C GLY A 183 20.82 24.81 -10.08
N ALA A 184 21.33 24.05 -11.05
CA ALA A 184 21.53 22.63 -10.92
C ALA A 184 22.68 22.30 -9.95
N THR A 185 22.53 21.21 -9.22
CA THR A 185 23.54 20.70 -8.28
C THR A 185 23.87 19.25 -8.55
N ILE A 186 25.16 18.95 -8.75
CA ILE A 186 25.72 17.61 -8.68
C ILE A 186 26.68 17.59 -7.49
N GLY A 187 26.28 16.92 -6.40
CA GLY A 187 27.03 16.90 -5.13
C GLY A 187 28.31 16.06 -5.16
N GLY A 188 28.48 15.20 -6.15
CA GLY A 188 29.70 14.41 -6.32
C GLY A 188 29.53 13.18 -7.21
N GLY A 189 30.41 12.19 -6.99
CA GLY A 189 30.37 10.92 -7.70
C GLY A 189 30.71 11.04 -9.18
N GLY A 190 30.15 10.14 -9.98
CA GLY A 190 30.44 9.96 -11.39
C GLY A 190 31.81 9.35 -11.65
N ALA A 191 32.05 8.93 -12.89
CA ALA A 191 33.33 8.35 -13.30
C ALA A 191 33.53 8.46 -14.81
N ALA A 192 34.75 8.74 -15.25
CA ALA A 192 35.13 8.59 -16.65
C ALA A 192 35.23 7.10 -17.04
N ALA A 193 35.60 6.25 -16.08
CA ALA A 193 35.60 4.80 -16.21
C ALA A 193 35.42 4.17 -14.82
N PHE A 194 34.44 3.28 -14.68
CA PHE A 194 34.26 2.45 -13.49
C PHE A 194 33.74 1.07 -13.92
N ILE A 195 33.99 0.04 -13.08
CA ILE A 195 33.56 -1.33 -13.36
C ILE A 195 32.23 -1.57 -12.64
N ASP A 196 31.16 -1.79 -13.41
CA ASP A 196 29.85 -2.28 -12.93
C ASP A 196 29.73 -3.77 -13.32
N GLY A 197 29.97 -4.66 -12.36
CA GLY A 197 30.04 -6.11 -12.58
C GLY A 197 31.24 -6.53 -13.43
N PHE A 198 31.12 -6.46 -14.76
CA PHE A 198 32.10 -6.94 -15.75
C PHE A 198 32.35 -5.99 -16.93
N ILE A 199 31.68 -4.83 -17.01
CA ILE A 199 31.80 -3.88 -18.12
C ILE A 199 32.41 -2.56 -17.63
N LEU A 200 33.42 -2.07 -18.35
CA LEU A 200 33.94 -0.70 -18.24
C LEU A 200 32.88 0.26 -18.77
N SER A 201 32.24 1.02 -17.89
CA SER A 201 31.24 2.03 -18.26
C SER A 201 31.72 3.44 -17.92
N THR A 202 31.31 4.41 -18.72
CA THR A 202 31.27 5.81 -18.26
C THR A 202 30.10 5.95 -17.28
N GLY A 203 30.28 6.80 -16.27
CA GLY A 203 29.41 6.91 -15.12
C GLY A 203 28.89 8.32 -14.89
N THR A 204 28.73 9.11 -15.95
CA THR A 204 28.35 10.53 -15.86
C THR A 204 27.04 10.71 -15.10
N ASN A 205 27.06 11.53 -14.06
CA ASN A 205 25.84 12.14 -13.55
C ASN A 205 25.49 13.36 -14.42
N ARG A 206 24.25 13.47 -14.87
CA ARG A 206 23.80 14.51 -15.79
C ARG A 206 22.52 15.20 -15.29
N VAL A 207 22.53 16.52 -15.22
CA VAL A 207 21.34 17.33 -14.90
C VAL A 207 21.07 18.30 -16.05
N ASP A 208 19.93 18.13 -16.74
CA ASP A 208 19.48 19.00 -17.82
C ASP A 208 18.27 19.88 -17.44
N ALA A 209 17.93 19.95 -16.15
CA ALA A 209 16.77 20.64 -15.60
C ALA A 209 17.11 21.73 -14.59
N ASP A 210 16.28 22.77 -14.58
CA ASP A 210 16.44 23.90 -13.66
C ASP A 210 16.19 23.46 -12.23
N PHE A 211 17.08 23.88 -11.33
CA PHE A 211 17.12 23.51 -9.92
C PHE A 211 17.18 21.98 -9.68
N GLY A 212 17.55 21.21 -10.71
CA GLY A 212 17.71 19.76 -10.62
C GLY A 212 18.88 19.38 -9.72
N THR A 213 18.70 18.35 -8.90
CA THR A 213 19.72 17.91 -7.95
C THR A 213 20.05 16.43 -8.09
N ILE A 214 21.33 16.12 -8.28
CA ILE A 214 21.88 14.77 -8.08
C ILE A 214 22.84 14.81 -6.89
N GLY A 215 22.52 14.12 -5.80
CA GLY A 215 23.37 14.10 -4.60
C GLY A 215 24.73 13.45 -4.83
N GLY A 216 24.80 12.44 -5.72
CA GLY A 216 26.03 11.76 -6.09
C GLY A 216 25.76 10.44 -6.82
N GLY A 217 26.54 9.41 -6.51
CA GLY A 217 26.41 8.11 -7.18
C GLY A 217 26.97 8.13 -8.61
N VAL A 218 26.47 7.25 -9.48
CA VAL A 218 27.05 7.03 -10.81
C VAL A 218 25.94 6.82 -11.85
N PHE A 219 26.07 7.44 -13.02
CA PHE A 219 25.14 7.26 -14.14
C PHE A 219 23.69 7.68 -13.83
N ASN A 220 23.50 8.68 -12.97
CA ASN A 220 22.17 9.23 -12.71
C ASN A 220 21.86 10.37 -13.70
N THR A 221 20.64 10.42 -14.22
CA THR A 221 20.24 11.40 -15.24
C THR A 221 18.94 12.08 -14.87
N ILE A 222 18.92 13.41 -14.99
CA ILE A 222 17.72 14.24 -14.93
C ILE A 222 17.57 14.92 -16.29
N GLY A 223 16.39 14.77 -16.90
CA GLY A 223 16.05 15.24 -18.24
C GLY A 223 15.86 16.75 -18.36
N THR A 224 15.47 17.19 -19.57
CA THR A 224 15.23 18.60 -19.89
C THR A 224 13.81 19.03 -19.54
N GLY A 225 13.59 20.31 -19.23
CA GLY A 225 12.25 20.87 -19.03
C GLY A 225 11.61 20.56 -17.68
N ASP A 226 12.31 19.80 -16.83
CA ASP A 226 11.90 19.60 -15.44
C ASP A 226 12.29 20.83 -14.59
N ILE A 227 11.58 21.02 -13.48
CA ILE A 227 11.93 22.04 -12.48
C ILE A 227 11.98 21.37 -11.11
N ALA A 228 13.09 21.58 -10.40
CA ALA A 228 13.36 21.00 -9.08
C ALA A 228 13.28 19.45 -8.95
N PRO A 229 13.58 18.63 -9.98
CA PRO A 229 13.68 17.18 -9.79
C PRO A 229 14.88 16.81 -8.92
N THR A 230 14.78 15.71 -8.18
CA THR A 230 15.85 15.27 -7.28
C THR A 230 16.14 13.78 -7.39
N ILE A 231 17.42 13.44 -7.60
CA ILE A 231 17.95 12.10 -7.40
C ILE A 231 18.95 12.13 -6.24
N GLY A 232 18.64 11.45 -5.13
CA GLY A 232 19.53 11.45 -3.96
C GLY A 232 20.91 10.82 -4.24
N GLY A 233 20.98 9.85 -5.16
CA GLY A 233 22.21 9.21 -5.60
C GLY A 233 21.96 7.83 -6.21
N GLY A 234 22.85 6.87 -5.97
CA GLY A 234 22.71 5.50 -6.47
C GLY A 234 23.30 5.28 -7.86
N LEU A 235 22.82 4.27 -8.57
CA LEU A 235 23.34 3.83 -9.87
C LEU A 235 22.22 3.77 -10.92
N LYS A 236 22.38 4.43 -12.07
CA LYS A 236 21.46 4.33 -13.22
C LYS A 236 20.03 4.81 -12.96
N ASN A 237 19.81 5.73 -12.01
CA ASN A 237 18.49 6.31 -11.80
C ASN A 237 18.21 7.41 -12.82
N THR A 238 16.99 7.47 -13.35
CA THR A 238 16.61 8.42 -14.42
C THR A 238 15.29 9.11 -14.08
N ILE A 239 15.29 10.43 -14.12
CA ILE A 239 14.07 11.25 -14.25
C ILE A 239 14.09 11.79 -15.67
N GLN A 240 13.07 11.44 -16.47
CA GLN A 240 12.94 11.89 -17.85
C GLN A 240 12.32 13.29 -17.92
N SER A 241 12.33 13.88 -19.12
CA SER A 241 11.89 15.26 -19.37
C SER A 241 10.42 15.53 -19.01
N SER A 242 10.15 16.76 -18.61
CA SER A 242 8.83 17.24 -18.20
C SER A 242 8.20 16.51 -17.00
N ALA A 243 8.98 15.86 -16.14
CA ALA A 243 8.53 15.30 -14.85
C ALA A 243 8.78 16.31 -13.71
N TYR A 244 7.94 17.34 -13.64
CA TYR A 244 8.08 18.45 -12.69
C TYR A 244 8.19 17.96 -11.24
N ALA A 245 9.21 18.42 -10.50
CA ALA A 245 9.44 18.09 -9.08
C ALA A 245 9.46 16.58 -8.73
N ALA A 246 9.75 15.71 -9.71
CA ALA A 246 9.87 14.27 -9.46
C ALA A 246 11.07 13.94 -8.57
N THR A 247 10.95 12.89 -7.76
CA THR A 247 12.00 12.49 -6.80
C THR A 247 12.33 11.01 -6.89
N ILE A 248 13.63 10.70 -6.95
CA ILE A 248 14.16 9.36 -6.72
C ILE A 248 15.13 9.43 -5.53
N GLY A 249 14.82 8.77 -4.41
CA GLY A 249 15.67 8.81 -3.22
C GLY A 249 17.06 8.20 -3.44
N GLY A 250 17.19 7.21 -4.32
CA GLY A 250 18.44 6.55 -4.70
C GLY A 250 18.20 5.16 -5.30
N GLY A 251 19.10 4.22 -5.06
CA GLY A 251 18.95 2.83 -5.49
C GLY A 251 19.55 2.52 -6.87
N TYR A 252 19.04 1.49 -7.54
CA TYR A 252 19.54 1.00 -8.82
C TYR A 252 18.47 1.00 -9.91
N LEU A 253 18.71 1.69 -11.02
CA LEU A 253 17.87 1.58 -12.22
C LEU A 253 16.39 1.93 -11.95
N ASN A 254 16.13 2.95 -11.13
CA ASN A 254 14.78 3.48 -10.95
C ASN A 254 14.50 4.57 -12.00
N THR A 255 13.29 4.59 -12.54
CA THR A 255 12.90 5.52 -13.61
C THR A 255 11.59 6.21 -13.29
N VAL A 256 11.57 7.55 -13.37
CA VAL A 256 10.35 8.34 -13.52
C VAL A 256 10.34 8.85 -14.96
N GLU A 257 9.31 8.48 -15.72
CA GLU A 257 9.17 8.82 -17.14
C GLU A 257 8.55 10.20 -17.35
N THR A 258 8.44 10.63 -18.61
CA THR A 258 8.02 11.98 -18.97
C THR A 258 6.63 12.34 -18.45
N ASP A 259 6.40 13.63 -18.20
CA ASP A 259 5.08 14.17 -17.80
C ASP A 259 4.52 13.55 -16.50
N SER A 260 5.37 12.95 -15.67
CA SER A 260 4.99 12.25 -14.43
C SER A 260 5.22 13.14 -13.20
N ASP A 261 4.53 14.27 -13.19
CA ASP A 261 4.75 15.35 -12.22
C ASP A 261 4.56 14.91 -10.77
N VAL A 262 5.45 15.40 -9.90
CA VAL A 262 5.43 15.22 -8.43
C VAL A 262 5.52 13.74 -8.01
N SER A 263 5.93 12.86 -8.92
CA SER A 263 6.06 11.44 -8.65
C SER A 263 7.30 11.12 -7.83
N THR A 264 7.19 10.12 -6.96
CA THR A 264 8.25 9.76 -6.02
C THR A 264 8.57 8.26 -6.06
N ILE A 265 9.83 7.93 -6.23
CA ILE A 265 10.40 6.61 -5.94
C ILE A 265 11.31 6.73 -4.72
N GLY A 266 10.96 6.12 -3.60
CA GLY A 266 11.77 6.20 -2.38
C GLY A 266 13.17 5.56 -2.52
N GLY A 267 13.31 4.55 -3.38
CA GLY A 267 14.57 3.87 -3.68
C GLY A 267 14.34 2.47 -4.25
N GLY A 268 15.18 1.50 -3.88
CA GLY A 268 15.06 0.13 -4.37
C GLY A 268 15.71 -0.09 -5.74
N SER A 269 15.23 -1.09 -6.48
CA SER A 269 15.82 -1.50 -7.76
C SER A 269 14.76 -1.71 -8.83
N GLN A 270 15.00 -1.18 -10.04
CA GLN A 270 14.14 -1.38 -11.21
C GLN A 270 12.69 -0.91 -11.04
N ASN A 271 12.43 0.09 -10.20
CA ASN A 271 11.09 0.64 -10.07
C ASN A 271 10.81 1.67 -11.16
N THR A 272 9.60 1.66 -11.72
CA THR A 272 9.21 2.55 -12.83
C THR A 272 7.89 3.24 -12.54
N ILE A 273 7.88 4.56 -12.70
CA ILE A 273 6.66 5.36 -12.82
C ILE A 273 6.59 5.80 -14.28
N ALA A 274 5.63 5.26 -15.03
CA ALA A 274 5.54 5.45 -16.47
C ALA A 274 4.93 6.80 -16.87
N SER A 275 5.04 7.16 -18.14
CA SER A 275 4.69 8.50 -18.65
C SER A 275 3.29 8.97 -18.27
N GLN A 276 3.12 10.26 -17.94
CA GLN A 276 1.84 10.84 -17.52
C GLN A 276 1.24 10.20 -16.25
N ALA A 277 2.06 9.58 -15.39
CA ALA A 277 1.63 9.14 -14.07
C ALA A 277 1.91 10.24 -13.04
N ILE A 278 0.91 11.08 -12.80
CA ILE A 278 1.01 12.26 -11.94
C ILE A 278 0.75 11.87 -10.48
N VAL A 279 1.61 12.34 -9.56
CA VAL A 279 1.54 12.03 -8.12
C VAL A 279 1.61 10.50 -7.86
N GLY A 280 2.36 9.78 -8.69
CA GLY A 280 2.64 8.37 -8.50
C GLY A 280 3.67 8.16 -7.38
N THR A 281 3.42 7.22 -6.47
CA THR A 281 4.37 6.91 -5.39
C THR A 281 4.77 5.44 -5.40
N ILE A 282 6.06 5.15 -5.49
CA ILE A 282 6.63 3.84 -5.18
C ILE A 282 7.54 3.99 -3.96
N GLY A 283 7.17 3.40 -2.82
CA GLY A 283 7.98 3.50 -1.59
C GLY A 283 9.38 2.88 -1.73
N GLY A 284 9.53 1.85 -2.56
CA GLY A 284 10.79 1.20 -2.90
C GLY A 284 10.56 -0.22 -3.42
N GLY A 285 11.48 -1.15 -3.11
CA GLY A 285 11.35 -2.56 -3.48
C GLY A 285 12.00 -2.91 -4.82
N PHE A 286 11.58 -4.02 -5.43
CA PHE A 286 12.18 -4.54 -6.67
C PHE A 286 11.16 -4.70 -7.80
N ALA A 287 11.41 -4.05 -8.93
CA ALA A 287 10.61 -4.19 -10.15
C ALA A 287 9.12 -3.84 -9.99
N ASN A 288 8.80 -2.83 -9.15
CA ASN A 288 7.44 -2.31 -9.06
C ASN A 288 7.17 -1.30 -10.18
N MET A 289 5.95 -1.29 -10.72
CA MET A 289 5.59 -0.39 -11.81
C MET A 289 4.23 0.27 -11.63
N ILE A 290 4.22 1.59 -11.74
CA ILE A 290 3.03 2.39 -12.01
C ILE A 290 3.00 2.64 -13.52
N GLY A 291 1.92 2.27 -14.21
CA GLY A 291 1.72 2.45 -15.65
C GLY A 291 1.39 3.90 -16.02
N SER A 292 1.20 4.15 -17.32
CA SER A 292 0.92 5.50 -17.83
C SER A 292 -0.46 6.02 -17.44
N ASP A 293 -0.69 7.33 -17.64
CA ASP A 293 -2.01 7.96 -17.55
C ASP A 293 -2.72 7.68 -16.21
N ASN A 294 -1.94 7.71 -15.13
CA ASN A 294 -2.39 7.46 -13.77
C ASN A 294 -2.39 8.76 -12.97
N PHE A 295 -3.35 8.92 -12.06
CA PHE A 295 -3.35 10.03 -11.11
C PHE A 295 -3.45 9.50 -9.67
N GLY A 296 -2.54 9.93 -8.79
CA GLY A 296 -2.61 9.69 -7.35
C GLY A 296 -2.55 8.21 -6.92
N VAL A 297 -1.73 7.40 -7.61
CA VAL A 297 -1.60 5.96 -7.32
C VAL A 297 -0.40 5.65 -6.44
N ALA A 298 -0.48 4.58 -5.64
CA ALA A 298 0.57 4.22 -4.70
C ALA A 298 0.92 2.73 -4.70
N ILE A 299 2.21 2.43 -4.77
CA ILE A 299 2.78 1.12 -4.44
C ILE A 299 3.70 1.29 -3.22
N GLY A 300 3.30 0.74 -2.07
CA GLY A 300 4.08 0.91 -0.84
C GLY A 300 5.48 0.28 -0.89
N GLY A 301 5.66 -0.78 -1.69
CA GLY A 301 6.93 -1.45 -1.92
C GLY A 301 6.73 -2.89 -2.40
N GLY A 302 7.59 -3.81 -1.95
CA GLY A 302 7.50 -5.23 -2.33
C GLY A 302 8.18 -5.53 -3.67
N SER A 303 7.73 -6.58 -4.36
CA SER A 303 8.35 -7.00 -5.62
C SER A 303 7.36 -7.33 -6.74
N TYR A 304 7.63 -6.85 -7.95
CA TYR A 304 6.79 -7.11 -9.13
C TYR A 304 5.33 -6.66 -8.96
N ASN A 305 5.06 -5.67 -8.12
CA ASN A 305 3.72 -5.10 -8.00
C ASN A 305 3.47 -4.12 -9.14
N ARG A 306 2.28 -4.18 -9.72
CA ARG A 306 1.96 -3.39 -10.92
C ARG A 306 0.57 -2.77 -10.82
N ILE A 307 0.50 -1.45 -10.97
CA ILE A 307 -0.74 -0.75 -11.30
C ILE A 307 -0.60 -0.34 -12.76
N GLU A 308 -1.49 -0.81 -13.63
CA GLU A 308 -1.39 -0.56 -15.07
C GLU A 308 -2.01 0.79 -15.48
N SER A 309 -2.08 1.06 -16.79
CA SER A 309 -2.51 2.36 -17.29
C SER A 309 -3.97 2.66 -16.94
N GLY A 310 -4.28 3.90 -16.51
CA GLY A 310 -5.64 4.28 -16.14
C GLY A 310 -6.15 3.64 -14.83
N GLY A 311 -5.25 3.15 -13.98
CA GLY A 311 -5.54 2.65 -12.63
C GLY A 311 -5.64 3.74 -11.55
N THR A 312 -6.07 4.95 -11.91
CA THR A 312 -6.15 6.16 -11.06
C THR A 312 -6.71 5.90 -9.66
N GLU A 313 -6.12 6.53 -8.65
CA GLU A 313 -6.48 6.42 -7.22
C GLU A 313 -6.38 4.99 -6.63
N SER A 314 -5.72 4.07 -7.33
CA SER A 314 -5.52 2.71 -6.83
C SER A 314 -4.27 2.58 -5.95
N THR A 315 -4.31 1.60 -5.04
CA THR A 315 -3.22 1.34 -4.10
C THR A 315 -2.86 -0.14 -4.06
N ILE A 316 -1.57 -0.44 -4.12
CA ILE A 316 -1.00 -1.73 -3.70
C ILE A 316 -0.08 -1.47 -2.52
N ALA A 317 -0.48 -1.87 -1.31
CA ALA A 317 0.30 -1.56 -0.12
C ALA A 317 1.67 -2.28 -0.09
N GLY A 318 1.82 -3.42 -0.77
CA GLY A 318 3.09 -4.13 -0.92
C GLY A 318 2.90 -5.57 -1.40
N GLY A 319 3.76 -6.49 -0.95
CA GLY A 319 3.69 -7.91 -1.31
C GLY A 319 4.44 -8.27 -2.59
N THR A 320 4.09 -9.39 -3.21
CA THR A 320 4.75 -9.89 -4.43
C THR A 320 3.73 -10.12 -5.55
N ARG A 321 4.04 -9.70 -6.78
CA ARG A 321 3.22 -9.97 -7.98
C ARG A 321 1.74 -9.54 -7.87
N ASN A 322 1.43 -8.52 -7.08
CA ASN A 322 0.08 -7.99 -7.02
C ASN A 322 -0.16 -7.08 -8.22
N ARG A 323 -1.32 -7.20 -8.87
CA ARG A 323 -1.63 -6.48 -10.11
C ARG A 323 -3.01 -5.86 -10.10
N ILE A 324 -3.06 -4.56 -10.36
CA ILE A 324 -4.29 -3.83 -10.74
C ILE A 324 -4.15 -3.52 -12.22
N GLN A 325 -5.01 -4.12 -13.05
CA GLN A 325 -4.93 -4.02 -14.51
C GLN A 325 -5.46 -2.68 -15.04
N SER A 326 -5.37 -2.49 -16.35
CA SER A 326 -5.70 -1.22 -17.01
C SER A 326 -7.14 -0.78 -16.75
N ASN A 327 -7.37 0.53 -16.74
CA ASN A 327 -8.70 1.15 -16.55
C ASN A 327 -9.42 0.69 -15.27
N THR A 328 -8.67 0.37 -14.22
CA THR A 328 -9.24 -0.13 -12.97
C THR A 328 -9.00 0.91 -11.88
N VAL A 329 -9.98 1.79 -11.67
CA VAL A 329 -9.83 2.94 -10.77
C VAL A 329 -10.22 2.59 -9.33
N GLN A 330 -9.70 3.38 -8.37
CA GLN A 330 -10.09 3.34 -6.96
C GLN A 330 -10.01 1.95 -6.31
N SER A 331 -9.10 1.11 -6.78
CA SER A 331 -9.00 -0.28 -6.36
C SER A 331 -7.84 -0.49 -5.40
N THR A 332 -7.99 -1.43 -4.47
CA THR A 332 -6.99 -1.66 -3.41
C THR A 332 -6.57 -3.11 -3.35
N ILE A 333 -5.26 -3.35 -3.32
CA ILE A 333 -4.67 -4.61 -2.87
C ILE A 333 -3.85 -4.36 -1.61
N GLY A 334 -4.28 -4.90 -0.48
CA GLY A 334 -3.61 -4.71 0.81
C GLY A 334 -2.24 -5.40 0.93
N GLY A 335 -1.92 -6.34 0.04
CA GLY A 335 -0.63 -7.04 -0.03
C GLY A 335 -0.79 -8.49 -0.48
N GLY A 336 0.07 -9.38 0.02
CA GLY A 336 0.04 -10.81 -0.32
C GLY A 336 0.84 -11.17 -1.56
N ASP A 337 0.55 -12.34 -2.15
CA ASP A 337 1.23 -12.85 -3.34
C ASP A 337 0.24 -13.12 -4.50
N ALA A 338 0.56 -12.63 -5.68
CA ALA A 338 -0.17 -12.91 -6.91
C ALA A 338 -1.68 -12.57 -6.88
N ASN A 339 -2.10 -11.53 -6.15
CA ASN A 339 -3.48 -11.06 -6.18
C ASN A 339 -3.71 -10.15 -7.39
N THR A 340 -4.84 -10.30 -8.07
CA THR A 340 -5.14 -9.55 -9.30
C THR A 340 -6.55 -8.96 -9.28
N ILE A 341 -6.66 -7.66 -9.55
CA ILE A 341 -7.92 -7.03 -9.98
C ILE A 341 -7.75 -6.76 -11.48
N GLN A 342 -8.56 -7.43 -12.29
CA GLN A 342 -8.50 -7.34 -13.75
C GLN A 342 -9.16 -6.07 -14.28
N ALA A 343 -8.96 -5.81 -15.57
CA ALA A 343 -9.38 -4.57 -16.22
C ALA A 343 -10.87 -4.26 -16.03
N GLU A 344 -11.21 -2.98 -15.88
CA GLU A 344 -12.58 -2.51 -15.60
C GLU A 344 -13.17 -3.05 -14.27
N GLY A 345 -12.36 -3.63 -13.37
CA GLY A 345 -12.79 -4.11 -12.05
C GLY A 345 -12.89 -3.02 -10.98
N SER A 346 -13.36 -1.83 -11.33
CA SER A 346 -13.18 -0.60 -10.53
C SER A 346 -13.84 -0.64 -9.15
N ALA A 347 -13.29 0.15 -8.23
CA ALA A 347 -13.70 0.25 -6.82
C ALA A 347 -13.70 -1.10 -6.07
N SER A 348 -12.83 -2.03 -6.48
CA SER A 348 -12.73 -3.36 -5.89
C SER A 348 -11.57 -3.47 -4.89
N THR A 349 -11.69 -4.38 -3.94
CA THR A 349 -10.71 -4.58 -2.87
C THR A 349 -10.31 -6.04 -2.74
N ILE A 350 -9.00 -6.29 -2.71
CA ILE A 350 -8.43 -7.54 -2.20
C ILE A 350 -7.63 -7.20 -0.94
N GLY A 351 -8.09 -7.67 0.23
CA GLY A 351 -7.42 -7.37 1.50
C GLY A 351 -5.99 -7.95 1.59
N GLY A 352 -5.74 -9.07 0.93
CA GLY A 352 -4.44 -9.74 0.84
C GLY A 352 -4.58 -11.21 0.45
N GLY A 353 -3.68 -12.06 0.94
CA GLY A 353 -3.73 -13.51 0.67
C GLY A 353 -2.94 -13.91 -0.58
N VAL A 354 -3.26 -15.07 -1.14
CA VAL A 354 -2.52 -15.67 -2.26
C VAL A 354 -3.46 -15.98 -3.42
N GLN A 355 -3.11 -15.53 -4.62
CA GLN A 355 -3.84 -15.86 -5.87
C GLN A 355 -5.34 -15.52 -5.85
N ASN A 356 -5.75 -14.47 -5.13
CA ASN A 356 -7.13 -14.00 -5.21
C ASN A 356 -7.33 -13.15 -6.46
N THR A 357 -8.45 -13.34 -7.15
CA THR A 357 -8.73 -12.68 -8.42
C THR A 357 -10.13 -12.08 -8.44
N ILE A 358 -10.22 -10.79 -8.77
CA ILE A 358 -11.47 -10.16 -9.22
C ILE A 358 -11.30 -9.95 -10.73
N GLU A 359 -12.12 -10.63 -11.52
CA GLU A 359 -12.00 -10.62 -12.98
C GLU A 359 -12.58 -9.34 -13.61
N ARG A 360 -12.47 -9.25 -14.93
CA ARG A 360 -12.82 -8.03 -15.68
C ARG A 360 -14.31 -7.69 -15.57
N ASP A 361 -14.63 -6.41 -15.70
CA ASP A 361 -16.00 -5.89 -15.63
C ASP A 361 -16.73 -6.23 -14.31
N SER A 362 -15.97 -6.32 -13.21
CA SER A 362 -16.49 -6.66 -11.88
C SER A 362 -16.28 -5.53 -10.87
N PHE A 363 -17.36 -4.77 -10.62
CA PHE A 363 -17.31 -3.52 -9.87
C PHE A 363 -17.65 -3.71 -8.39
N TYR A 364 -17.11 -2.85 -7.53
CA TYR A 364 -17.45 -2.77 -6.10
C TYR A 364 -17.30 -4.11 -5.35
N SER A 365 -16.40 -4.97 -5.80
CA SER A 365 -16.29 -6.33 -5.30
C SER A 365 -15.18 -6.46 -4.28
N THR A 366 -15.37 -7.30 -3.27
CA THR A 366 -14.42 -7.48 -2.17
C THR A 366 -14.04 -8.93 -1.99
N ILE A 367 -12.73 -9.20 -1.97
CA ILE A 367 -12.16 -10.42 -1.41
C ILE A 367 -11.38 -10.03 -0.16
N GLY A 368 -11.84 -10.45 1.02
CA GLY A 368 -11.18 -10.10 2.29
C GLY A 368 -9.76 -10.66 2.39
N GLY A 369 -9.50 -11.82 1.78
CA GLY A 369 -8.19 -12.46 1.72
C GLY A 369 -8.32 -13.95 1.38
N GLY A 370 -7.43 -14.78 1.91
CA GLY A 370 -7.45 -16.23 1.69
C GLY A 370 -6.64 -16.69 0.49
N THR A 371 -6.92 -17.88 -0.02
CA THR A 371 -6.19 -18.49 -1.15
C THR A 371 -7.13 -18.81 -2.29
N GLN A 372 -6.75 -18.46 -3.53
CA GLN A 372 -7.48 -18.86 -4.74
C GLN A 372 -8.97 -18.52 -4.74
N ASN A 373 -9.39 -17.40 -4.13
CA ASN A 373 -10.77 -16.96 -4.24
C ASN A 373 -10.95 -16.16 -5.54
N THR A 374 -12.07 -16.38 -6.23
CA THR A 374 -12.33 -15.75 -7.52
C THR A 374 -13.74 -15.17 -7.58
N ILE A 375 -13.82 -13.92 -8.02
CA ILE A 375 -15.06 -13.28 -8.48
C ILE A 375 -14.90 -13.13 -9.99
N GLU A 376 -15.73 -13.82 -10.77
CA GLU A 376 -15.65 -13.86 -12.23
C GLU A 376 -16.22 -12.59 -12.88
N THR A 377 -16.28 -12.57 -14.20
CA THR A 377 -16.59 -11.38 -15.00
C THR A 377 -18.04 -10.91 -14.94
N ASN A 378 -18.29 -9.64 -15.28
CA ASN A 378 -19.65 -9.08 -15.40
C ASN A 378 -20.45 -9.17 -14.08
N THR A 379 -19.80 -8.89 -12.95
CA THR A 379 -20.43 -8.96 -11.63
C THR A 379 -20.45 -7.59 -10.95
N THR A 380 -21.29 -7.37 -9.94
CA THR A 380 -21.30 -6.09 -9.20
C THR A 380 -21.71 -6.27 -7.74
N ALA A 381 -20.94 -5.66 -6.83
CA ALA A 381 -21.15 -5.66 -5.38
C ALA A 381 -21.05 -7.05 -4.72
N LEU A 382 -19.99 -7.79 -5.03
CA LEU A 382 -19.79 -9.17 -4.56
C LEU A 382 -18.88 -9.19 -3.33
N THR A 383 -19.05 -10.18 -2.47
CA THR A 383 -18.16 -10.35 -1.31
C THR A 383 -17.74 -11.81 -1.14
N ILE A 384 -16.44 -12.05 -1.08
CA ILE A 384 -15.86 -13.26 -0.51
C ILE A 384 -15.09 -12.85 0.76
N GLY A 385 -15.56 -13.24 1.94
CA GLY A 385 -14.90 -12.85 3.20
C GLY A 385 -13.48 -13.40 3.33
N GLY A 386 -13.21 -14.57 2.76
CA GLY A 386 -11.89 -15.21 2.71
C GLY A 386 -12.02 -16.71 2.44
N GLY A 387 -11.13 -17.51 3.01
CA GLY A 387 -11.14 -18.97 2.83
C GLY A 387 -10.30 -19.43 1.65
N ASP A 388 -10.56 -20.64 1.17
CA ASP A 388 -9.78 -21.29 0.12
C ASP A 388 -10.68 -21.77 -1.02
N ASN A 389 -10.35 -21.36 -2.24
CA ASN A 389 -10.99 -21.82 -3.48
C ASN A 389 -12.51 -21.54 -3.52
N ASN A 390 -12.94 -20.35 -3.09
CA ASN A 390 -14.35 -19.93 -3.22
C ASN A 390 -14.54 -19.15 -4.52
N HIS A 391 -15.65 -19.43 -5.22
CA HIS A 391 -15.95 -18.88 -6.53
C HIS A 391 -17.32 -18.21 -6.57
N ILE A 392 -17.40 -17.00 -7.10
CA ILE A 392 -18.66 -16.39 -7.53
C ILE A 392 -18.55 -16.19 -9.04
N MET A 393 -19.41 -16.89 -9.78
CA MET A 393 -19.38 -16.94 -11.24
C MET A 393 -19.98 -15.70 -11.89
N ASP A 394 -19.92 -15.66 -13.23
CA ASP A 394 -20.32 -14.52 -14.05
C ASP A 394 -21.78 -14.09 -13.90
N GLY A 395 -22.05 -12.81 -14.14
CA GLY A 395 -23.42 -12.28 -14.20
C GLY A 395 -24.15 -12.23 -12.85
N VAL A 396 -23.47 -12.47 -11.74
CA VAL A 396 -24.06 -12.41 -10.40
C VAL A 396 -24.05 -10.98 -9.86
N PHE A 397 -25.16 -10.55 -9.25
CA PHE A 397 -25.29 -9.28 -8.55
C PHE A 397 -25.50 -9.46 -7.03
N ALA A 398 -24.84 -8.60 -6.23
CA ALA A 398 -25.10 -8.43 -4.79
C ALA A 398 -25.16 -9.73 -3.96
N SER A 399 -24.21 -10.64 -4.20
CA SER A 399 -24.15 -11.94 -3.52
C SER A 399 -22.91 -12.08 -2.66
N SER A 400 -22.93 -13.02 -1.70
CA SER A 400 -21.83 -13.18 -0.75
C SER A 400 -21.48 -14.64 -0.42
N ILE A 401 -20.18 -14.87 -0.28
CA ILE A 401 -19.61 -16.05 0.36
C ILE A 401 -18.87 -15.59 1.62
N GLY A 402 -19.30 -15.99 2.80
CA GLY A 402 -18.66 -15.60 4.06
C GLY A 402 -17.23 -16.14 4.20
N GLY A 403 -16.95 -17.31 3.62
CA GLY A 403 -15.63 -17.93 3.54
C GLY A 403 -15.72 -19.44 3.37
N GLY A 404 -14.80 -20.19 3.97
CA GLY A 404 -14.79 -21.65 3.92
C GLY A 404 -13.98 -22.22 2.75
N TYR A 405 -14.33 -23.43 2.31
CA TYR A 405 -13.57 -24.18 1.30
C TYR A 405 -14.46 -24.65 0.15
N LEU A 406 -14.09 -24.36 -1.10
CA LEU A 406 -14.79 -24.82 -2.30
C LEU A 406 -16.28 -24.43 -2.36
N ASN A 407 -16.65 -23.23 -1.90
CA ASN A 407 -18.01 -22.76 -2.05
C ASN A 407 -18.19 -22.04 -3.39
N THR A 408 -19.33 -22.26 -4.06
CA THR A 408 -19.59 -21.68 -5.38
C THR A 408 -20.98 -21.05 -5.47
N ILE A 409 -21.06 -19.79 -5.87
CA ILE A 409 -22.29 -19.18 -6.37
C ILE A 409 -22.20 -19.18 -7.90
N ARG A 410 -23.09 -19.92 -8.58
CA ARG A 410 -23.07 -20.04 -10.04
C ARG A 410 -23.74 -18.85 -10.73
N SER A 411 -23.61 -18.80 -12.05
CA SER A 411 -23.99 -17.65 -12.88
C SER A 411 -25.45 -17.23 -12.71
N ASN A 412 -25.71 -15.92 -12.81
CA ASN A 412 -27.04 -15.29 -12.69
C ASN A 412 -27.81 -15.54 -11.38
N ALA A 413 -27.13 -16.01 -10.32
CA ALA A 413 -27.75 -16.30 -9.02
C ALA A 413 -27.76 -15.08 -8.08
N ASP A 414 -28.36 -13.98 -8.52
CA ASP A 414 -28.38 -12.71 -7.78
C ASP A 414 -28.90 -12.84 -6.35
N TYR A 415 -28.39 -11.99 -5.45
CA TYR A 415 -28.80 -11.92 -4.04
C TYR A 415 -28.65 -13.22 -3.25
N SER A 416 -27.73 -14.09 -3.67
CA SER A 416 -27.52 -15.38 -3.03
C SER A 416 -26.46 -15.30 -1.94
N THR A 417 -26.53 -16.23 -0.98
CA THR A 417 -25.61 -16.26 0.16
C THR A 417 -25.15 -17.66 0.49
N ILE A 418 -23.83 -17.80 0.65
CA ILE A 418 -23.20 -18.95 1.30
C ILE A 418 -22.46 -18.41 2.53
N PRO A 419 -22.97 -18.59 3.76
CA PRO A 419 -22.32 -18.03 4.95
C PRO A 419 -20.93 -18.66 5.23
N GLY A 420 -20.65 -19.82 4.65
CA GLY A 420 -19.37 -20.52 4.75
C GLY A 420 -19.55 -22.03 4.60
N GLY A 421 -18.71 -22.79 5.29
CA GLY A 421 -18.73 -24.25 5.23
C GLY A 421 -17.89 -24.80 4.08
N ARG A 422 -18.27 -25.98 3.58
CA ARG A 422 -17.46 -26.71 2.60
C ARG A 422 -18.28 -27.25 1.44
N GLU A 423 -17.82 -27.00 0.22
CA GLU A 423 -18.39 -27.56 -1.02
C GLU A 423 -19.88 -27.22 -1.21
N ASN A 424 -20.34 -26.07 -0.70
CA ASN A 424 -21.71 -25.61 -0.91
C ASN A 424 -21.86 -24.96 -2.28
N THR A 425 -23.04 -25.06 -2.88
CA THR A 425 -23.30 -24.52 -4.21
C THR A 425 -24.66 -23.88 -4.29
N VAL A 426 -24.71 -22.66 -4.82
CA VAL A 426 -25.94 -22.07 -5.35
C VAL A 426 -25.97 -22.32 -6.86
N GLY A 427 -27.12 -22.81 -7.36
CA GLY A 427 -27.29 -23.20 -8.77
C GLY A 427 -27.32 -22.02 -9.74
N ILE A 428 -27.27 -22.32 -11.04
CA ILE A 428 -27.45 -21.33 -12.11
C ILE A 428 -28.89 -20.77 -12.03
N ASP A 429 -29.05 -19.46 -12.23
CA ASP A 429 -30.34 -18.74 -12.16
C ASP A 429 -31.08 -18.86 -10.80
N ALA A 430 -30.42 -19.41 -9.76
CA ALA A 430 -31.01 -19.64 -8.45
C ALA A 430 -30.98 -18.36 -7.58
N LYS A 431 -31.63 -17.29 -8.05
CA LYS A 431 -31.68 -16.01 -7.33
C LYS A 431 -32.25 -16.15 -5.91
N HIS A 432 -31.76 -15.35 -4.97
CA HIS A 432 -32.17 -15.36 -3.55
C HIS A 432 -31.94 -16.71 -2.84
N ALA A 433 -31.04 -17.55 -3.34
CA ALA A 433 -30.77 -18.84 -2.74
C ALA A 433 -29.79 -18.75 -1.56
N PHE A 434 -29.93 -19.68 -0.62
CA PHE A 434 -29.09 -19.78 0.56
C PHE A 434 -28.59 -21.22 0.71
N ALA A 435 -27.26 -21.43 0.74
CA ALA A 435 -26.67 -22.75 0.93
C ALA A 435 -25.64 -22.74 2.06
N ALA A 436 -25.78 -23.63 3.06
CA ALA A 436 -24.91 -23.65 4.23
C ALA A 436 -24.59 -25.07 4.72
N GLY A 437 -23.42 -25.22 5.35
CA GLY A 437 -22.97 -26.48 5.94
C GLY A 437 -21.96 -27.21 5.06
N ARG A 438 -22.19 -28.49 4.75
CA ARG A 438 -21.32 -29.27 3.85
C ARG A 438 -22.11 -29.88 2.70
N ARG A 439 -21.72 -29.57 1.46
CA ARG A 439 -22.34 -30.09 0.23
C ARG A 439 -23.85 -29.77 0.11
N ALA A 440 -24.28 -28.62 0.63
CA ALA A 440 -25.62 -28.07 0.40
C ALA A 440 -25.73 -27.49 -1.01
N LYS A 441 -26.77 -27.86 -1.77
CA LYS A 441 -26.99 -27.48 -3.18
C LYS A 441 -28.32 -26.73 -3.33
N ALA A 442 -28.30 -25.41 -3.22
CA ALA A 442 -29.48 -24.58 -3.44
C ALA A 442 -29.65 -24.29 -4.94
N ASN A 443 -30.25 -25.24 -5.66
CA ASN A 443 -30.29 -25.27 -7.13
C ASN A 443 -31.43 -24.45 -7.76
N HIS A 444 -32.32 -23.88 -6.96
CA HIS A 444 -33.54 -23.22 -7.43
C HIS A 444 -33.72 -21.86 -6.75
N THR A 445 -34.39 -20.93 -7.43
CA THR A 445 -34.69 -19.59 -6.91
C THR A 445 -35.35 -19.66 -5.53
N GLY A 446 -34.91 -18.82 -4.60
CA GLY A 446 -35.44 -18.73 -3.23
C GLY A 446 -35.27 -19.99 -2.38
N ALA A 447 -34.49 -20.97 -2.83
CA ALA A 447 -34.24 -22.17 -2.05
C ALA A 447 -33.27 -21.89 -0.90
N PHE A 448 -33.61 -22.37 0.30
CA PHE A 448 -32.74 -22.40 1.46
C PHE A 448 -32.37 -23.85 1.73
N VAL A 449 -31.07 -24.16 1.72
CA VAL A 449 -30.55 -25.51 1.94
C VAL A 449 -29.49 -25.49 3.04
N TRP A 450 -29.74 -26.23 4.11
CA TRP A 450 -28.74 -26.52 5.14
C TRP A 450 -28.45 -28.02 5.18
N ALA A 451 -27.17 -28.37 5.13
CA ALA A 451 -26.72 -29.76 5.15
C ALA A 451 -25.70 -29.98 6.28
N ASP A 452 -25.91 -31.01 7.09
CA ASP A 452 -24.99 -31.46 8.14
C ASP A 452 -23.62 -31.94 7.60
N SER A 453 -22.81 -32.55 8.48
CA SER A 453 -21.44 -32.99 8.18
C SER A 453 -21.29 -34.13 7.16
N GLU A 454 -22.39 -34.77 6.74
CA GLU A 454 -22.34 -35.92 5.84
C GLU A 454 -21.68 -35.57 4.50
N LEU A 455 -20.87 -36.49 3.97
CA LEU A 455 -20.20 -36.33 2.68
C LEU A 455 -21.13 -36.76 1.53
N ALA A 456 -22.30 -36.13 1.45
CA ALA A 456 -23.27 -36.36 0.40
C ALA A 456 -23.88 -35.03 -0.06
N ASP A 457 -24.21 -34.93 -1.34
CA ASP A 457 -24.94 -33.76 -1.83
C ASP A 457 -26.37 -33.78 -1.28
N PHE A 458 -26.84 -32.62 -0.84
CA PHE A 458 -28.22 -32.43 -0.44
C PHE A 458 -28.78 -31.20 -1.15
N ALA A 459 -29.75 -31.42 -2.03
CA ALA A 459 -30.20 -30.43 -3.00
C ALA A 459 -31.63 -29.98 -2.77
N SER A 460 -31.94 -28.73 -3.14
CA SER A 460 -33.32 -28.32 -3.40
C SER A 460 -33.85 -29.00 -4.66
N THR A 461 -35.14 -29.29 -4.68
CA THR A 461 -35.83 -29.94 -5.80
C THR A 461 -36.86 -29.03 -6.47
N ALA A 462 -37.13 -27.86 -5.90
CA ALA A 462 -38.01 -26.83 -6.45
C ALA A 462 -37.66 -25.43 -5.87
N THR A 463 -38.22 -24.40 -6.50
CA THR A 463 -38.18 -22.99 -6.09
C THR A 463 -38.84 -22.78 -4.72
N ASN A 464 -38.33 -21.83 -3.92
CA ASN A 464 -38.85 -21.43 -2.61
C ASN A 464 -38.98 -22.56 -1.57
N GLN A 465 -38.09 -23.55 -1.64
CA GLN A 465 -38.05 -24.65 -0.67
C GLN A 465 -37.09 -24.37 0.50
N PHE A 466 -37.47 -24.82 1.70
CA PHE A 466 -36.61 -24.89 2.86
C PHE A 466 -36.21 -26.35 3.13
N ASN A 467 -34.98 -26.71 2.80
CA ASN A 467 -34.44 -28.07 2.91
C ASN A 467 -33.41 -28.14 4.03
N VAL A 468 -33.60 -29.06 4.97
CA VAL A 468 -32.66 -29.31 6.08
C VAL A 468 -32.34 -30.80 6.15
N ARG A 469 -31.04 -31.15 6.05
CA ARG A 469 -30.54 -32.49 6.38
C ARG A 469 -29.82 -32.43 7.72
N ALA A 470 -30.43 -33.02 8.74
CA ALA A 470 -29.87 -33.14 10.08
C ALA A 470 -29.95 -34.60 10.56
N SER A 471 -28.88 -35.38 10.34
CA SER A 471 -28.81 -36.80 10.70
C SER A 471 -28.99 -37.06 12.20
N GLY A 472 -28.73 -36.07 13.05
CA GLY A 472 -29.00 -36.10 14.50
C GLY A 472 -30.38 -35.58 14.91
N GLY A 473 -31.23 -35.21 13.95
CA GLY A 473 -32.54 -34.59 14.18
C GLY A 473 -32.50 -33.05 14.26
N ALA A 474 -33.69 -32.45 14.18
CA ALA A 474 -33.90 -31.00 14.33
C ALA A 474 -34.73 -30.74 15.60
N ARG A 475 -34.34 -29.74 16.39
CA ARG A 475 -35.00 -29.39 17.65
C ARG A 475 -35.49 -27.94 17.63
N ILE A 476 -36.80 -27.75 17.78
CA ILE A 476 -37.45 -26.45 17.96
C ILE A 476 -37.86 -26.31 19.43
N VAL A 477 -37.44 -25.22 20.09
CA VAL A 477 -37.65 -25.04 21.55
C VAL A 477 -38.29 -23.69 21.82
N GLY A 478 -39.42 -23.68 22.55
CA GLY A 478 -40.03 -22.47 23.09
C GLY A 478 -39.75 -22.28 24.60
N ARG A 479 -39.93 -21.06 25.12
CA ARG A 479 -39.83 -20.74 26.55
C ARG A 479 -41.09 -20.00 27.02
N GLY A 480 -41.88 -20.65 27.90
CA GLY A 480 -42.92 -20.08 28.80
C GLY A 480 -44.03 -19.18 28.20
N GLY A 481 -45.30 -19.56 28.41
CA GLY A 481 -46.49 -18.78 28.01
C GLY A 481 -47.08 -19.23 26.67
N PHE A 482 -48.09 -20.12 26.71
CA PHE A 482 -48.63 -20.81 25.53
C PHE A 482 -49.60 -19.98 24.68
N THR A 483 -49.31 -18.70 24.45
CA THR A 483 -50.11 -17.90 23.51
C THR A 483 -49.63 -18.05 22.07
N ASN A 484 -48.35 -18.39 21.86
CA ASN A 484 -47.75 -18.57 20.53
C ASN A 484 -47.32 -20.03 20.29
N PRO A 485 -47.58 -20.61 19.10
CA PRO A 485 -47.17 -21.96 18.75
C PRO A 485 -45.64 -22.07 18.57
N GLN A 486 -45.05 -23.22 18.92
CA GLN A 486 -43.63 -23.53 18.63
C GLN A 486 -43.39 -23.77 17.12
N LEU A 487 -44.40 -24.32 16.42
CA LEU A 487 -44.44 -24.48 14.98
C LEU A 487 -45.87 -24.15 14.52
N LEU A 488 -46.01 -23.13 13.67
CA LEU A 488 -47.27 -22.76 13.04
C LEU A 488 -47.24 -23.21 11.58
N LEU A 489 -48.18 -24.07 11.20
CA LEU A 489 -48.46 -24.39 9.81
C LEU A 489 -49.75 -23.67 9.44
N GLN A 490 -49.62 -22.64 8.60
CA GLN A 490 -50.74 -21.80 8.20
C GLN A 490 -50.81 -21.71 6.68
N GLN A 491 -52.01 -21.92 6.15
CA GLN A 491 -52.33 -21.66 4.76
C GLN A 491 -53.10 -20.34 4.68
N THR A 492 -52.76 -19.49 3.73
CA THR A 492 -53.42 -18.18 3.54
C THR A 492 -54.57 -18.25 2.54
N ASP A 493 -54.63 -19.31 1.73
CA ASP A 493 -55.78 -19.63 0.88
C ASP A 493 -56.89 -20.31 1.69
N THR A 494 -58.13 -19.80 1.58
CA THR A 494 -59.31 -20.34 2.28
C THR A 494 -59.78 -21.69 1.74
N ALA A 495 -59.36 -22.07 0.51
CA ALA A 495 -59.62 -23.38 -0.08
C ALA A 495 -58.49 -24.39 0.17
N GLY A 496 -57.35 -23.94 0.68
CA GLY A 496 -56.16 -24.76 0.87
C GLY A 496 -56.15 -25.52 2.20
N LEU A 497 -55.19 -26.44 2.33
CA LEU A 497 -54.95 -27.21 3.55
C LEU A 497 -53.65 -26.75 4.20
N ALA A 498 -53.66 -26.54 5.52
CA ALA A 498 -52.42 -26.55 6.30
C ALA A 498 -52.01 -28.01 6.52
N ARG A 499 -50.80 -28.40 6.09
CA ARG A 499 -50.36 -29.81 6.02
C ARG A 499 -49.03 -30.05 6.69
N LEU A 500 -48.97 -31.07 7.55
CA LEU A 500 -47.74 -31.74 7.96
C LEU A 500 -47.69 -33.12 7.29
N ARG A 501 -46.64 -33.37 6.50
CA ARG A 501 -46.38 -34.67 5.90
C ARG A 501 -45.28 -35.41 6.65
N MET A 502 -45.52 -36.68 6.95
CA MET A 502 -44.58 -37.60 7.55
C MET A 502 -44.40 -38.80 6.62
N GLY A 503 -43.18 -39.00 6.14
CA GLY A 503 -42.86 -40.03 5.16
C GLY A 503 -41.58 -40.75 5.52
N VAL A 504 -41.51 -42.03 5.14
CA VAL A 504 -40.28 -42.82 5.12
C VAL A 504 -40.09 -43.30 3.70
N SER A 505 -38.87 -43.18 3.16
CA SER A 505 -38.58 -43.62 1.80
C SER A 505 -39.04 -45.06 1.57
N GLY A 506 -39.80 -45.29 0.49
CA GLY A 506 -40.39 -46.59 0.16
C GLY A 506 -41.68 -46.96 0.90
N SER A 507 -42.20 -46.09 1.76
CA SER A 507 -43.47 -46.27 2.48
C SER A 507 -44.53 -45.25 2.04
N THR A 508 -45.80 -45.51 2.38
CA THR A 508 -46.88 -44.53 2.17
C THR A 508 -46.74 -43.36 3.14
N ASP A 509 -46.78 -42.14 2.61
CA ASP A 509 -46.81 -40.92 3.41
C ASP A 509 -48.10 -40.84 4.24
N TRP A 510 -47.95 -40.32 5.45
CA TRP A 510 -49.04 -39.89 6.31
C TRP A 510 -49.11 -38.37 6.31
N ASP A 511 -50.29 -37.84 6.06
CA ASP A 511 -50.54 -36.42 6.10
C ASP A 511 -51.51 -36.10 7.24
N MET A 512 -51.16 -35.10 8.04
CA MET A 512 -52.04 -34.44 8.99
C MET A 512 -52.43 -33.08 8.43
N VAL A 513 -53.73 -32.81 8.28
CA VAL A 513 -54.22 -31.55 7.71
C VAL A 513 -55.33 -30.92 8.51
N VAL A 514 -55.40 -29.60 8.46
CA VAL A 514 -56.57 -28.81 8.86
C VAL A 514 -57.26 -28.28 7.60
N THR A 515 -58.56 -28.52 7.47
CA THR A 515 -59.37 -28.03 6.34
C THR A 515 -59.89 -26.61 6.57
N GLY A 516 -60.09 -25.85 5.48
CA GLY A 516 -60.87 -24.61 5.51
C GLY A 516 -62.39 -24.87 5.52
N GLY A 517 -63.19 -23.82 5.73
CA GLY A 517 -64.66 -23.87 5.70
C GLY A 517 -65.33 -23.52 7.03
N ALA A 518 -66.66 -23.62 7.08
CA ALA A 518 -67.46 -23.29 8.27
C ALA A 518 -67.26 -24.28 9.44
N THR A 519 -66.85 -25.51 9.14
CA THR A 519 -66.55 -26.59 10.09
C THR A 519 -65.18 -27.18 9.77
N PRO A 520 -64.08 -26.55 10.21
CA PRO A 520 -62.74 -27.06 9.94
C PRO A 520 -62.51 -28.40 10.65
N GLU A 521 -61.77 -29.31 9.99
CA GLU A 521 -61.49 -30.64 10.52
C GLU A 521 -59.99 -30.91 10.56
N LEU A 522 -59.54 -31.58 11.61
CA LEU A 522 -58.22 -32.21 11.67
C LEU A 522 -58.31 -33.62 11.08
N ARG A 523 -57.67 -33.85 9.93
CA ARG A 523 -57.68 -35.15 9.24
C ARG A 523 -56.31 -35.80 9.25
N PHE A 524 -56.30 -37.11 9.47
CA PHE A 524 -55.18 -37.99 9.21
C PHE A 524 -55.50 -38.81 7.96
N PHE A 525 -54.74 -38.63 6.88
CA PHE A 525 -54.97 -39.35 5.63
C PHE A 525 -53.70 -39.95 5.06
N THR A 526 -53.90 -40.92 4.19
CA THR A 526 -52.86 -41.59 3.40
C THR A 526 -53.22 -41.46 1.92
N ALA A 527 -52.36 -41.92 1.00
CA ALA A 527 -52.70 -41.97 -0.42
C ALA A 527 -54.03 -42.71 -0.73
N GLY A 528 -54.44 -43.63 0.15
CA GLY A 528 -55.70 -44.37 0.04
C GLY A 528 -56.93 -43.74 0.70
N GLY A 529 -56.87 -42.46 1.10
CA GLY A 529 -58.01 -41.69 1.64
C GLY A 529 -57.90 -41.34 3.12
N ASN A 530 -58.95 -40.69 3.64
CA ASN A 530 -59.08 -40.28 5.03
C ASN A 530 -59.15 -41.50 5.96
N ARG A 531 -58.37 -41.49 7.05
CA ARG A 531 -58.31 -42.58 8.04
C ARG A 531 -58.99 -42.19 9.36
N LEU A 532 -58.85 -40.93 9.75
CA LEU A 532 -59.43 -40.36 10.96
C LEU A 532 -59.71 -38.87 10.70
N SER A 533 -60.93 -38.39 10.98
CA SER A 533 -61.24 -36.97 11.04
C SER A 533 -61.76 -36.60 12.42
N VAL A 534 -61.34 -35.43 12.92
CA VAL A 534 -61.89 -34.79 14.11
C VAL A 534 -62.41 -33.41 13.70
N GLN A 535 -63.71 -33.20 13.78
CA GLN A 535 -64.36 -31.93 13.44
C GLN A 535 -64.25 -30.92 14.59
N SER A 536 -64.37 -29.63 14.28
CA SER A 536 -64.23 -28.54 15.26
C SER A 536 -65.29 -28.52 16.37
N ASP A 537 -66.42 -29.19 16.15
CA ASP A 537 -67.51 -29.38 17.11
C ASP A 537 -67.31 -30.60 18.03
N GLY A 538 -66.31 -31.44 17.74
CA GLY A 538 -65.91 -32.59 18.56
C GLY A 538 -66.20 -33.96 17.96
N ASP A 539 -66.87 -34.02 16.80
CA ASP A 539 -67.20 -35.30 16.15
C ASP A 539 -65.97 -36.01 15.59
N VAL A 540 -65.92 -37.34 15.77
CA VAL A 540 -64.80 -38.19 15.33
C VAL A 540 -65.26 -39.24 14.33
N PHE A 541 -64.69 -39.21 13.13
CA PHE A 541 -64.98 -40.15 12.04
C PHE A 541 -63.79 -41.07 11.80
N ALA A 542 -64.00 -42.39 11.95
CA ALA A 542 -63.01 -43.43 11.67
C ALA A 542 -63.69 -44.68 11.10
N THR A 543 -62.95 -45.52 10.38
CA THR A 543 -63.49 -46.81 9.89
C THR A 543 -63.83 -47.76 11.03
N SER A 544 -63.05 -47.77 12.11
CA SER A 544 -63.29 -48.60 13.30
C SER A 544 -62.50 -48.07 14.49
N PHE A 545 -63.08 -48.14 15.69
CA PHE A 545 -62.37 -47.97 16.96
C PHE A 545 -62.07 -49.35 17.53
N ASN A 546 -60.80 -49.72 17.63
CA ASN A 546 -60.36 -51.01 18.17
C ASN A 546 -59.67 -50.78 19.54
N PRO A 547 -60.43 -50.60 20.64
CA PRO A 547 -59.85 -50.42 21.96
C PRO A 547 -59.11 -51.70 22.39
N THR A 548 -58.03 -51.54 23.17
CA THR A 548 -57.29 -52.70 23.71
C THR A 548 -58.19 -53.49 24.66
N SER A 549 -58.45 -54.76 24.33
CA SER A 549 -59.28 -55.66 25.15
C SER A 549 -58.63 -57.05 25.27
N ASP A 550 -57.35 -57.06 25.62
CA ASP A 550 -56.59 -58.29 25.91
C ASP A 550 -56.74 -58.66 27.40
N ARG A 551 -56.88 -59.96 27.71
CA ARG A 551 -56.86 -60.46 29.10
C ARG A 551 -55.53 -60.15 29.79
N ALA A 552 -54.41 -60.18 29.07
CA ALA A 552 -53.09 -59.86 29.64
C ALA A 552 -52.93 -58.36 29.97
N ALA A 553 -53.72 -57.50 29.33
CA ALA A 553 -53.74 -56.06 29.59
C ALA A 553 -54.72 -55.68 30.73
N LYS A 554 -55.45 -56.64 31.32
CA LYS A 554 -56.48 -56.43 32.33
C LYS A 554 -56.17 -57.23 33.60
N GLU A 555 -56.53 -56.70 34.75
CA GLU A 555 -56.33 -57.35 36.05
C GLU A 555 -57.57 -57.16 36.96
N ASN A 556 -57.56 -57.78 38.14
CA ASN A 556 -58.64 -57.69 39.14
C ASN A 556 -60.04 -58.12 38.65
N PHE A 557 -60.10 -59.20 37.85
CA PHE A 557 -61.37 -59.76 37.38
C PHE A 557 -62.26 -60.19 38.55
N GLN A 558 -63.43 -59.57 38.65
CA GLN A 558 -64.49 -59.98 39.57
C GLN A 558 -65.65 -60.61 38.78
N PRO A 559 -66.22 -61.74 39.23
CA PRO A 559 -67.44 -62.26 38.64
C PRO A 559 -68.59 -61.27 38.89
N ILE A 560 -69.46 -61.12 37.90
CA ILE A 560 -70.68 -60.32 37.99
C ILE A 560 -71.90 -61.24 37.93
N ASP A 561 -73.02 -60.79 38.51
CA ASP A 561 -74.32 -61.43 38.31
C ASP A 561 -75.07 -60.75 37.14
N PRO A 562 -75.23 -61.42 35.99
CA PRO A 562 -75.96 -60.89 34.85
C PRO A 562 -77.42 -60.48 35.14
N GLU A 563 -78.11 -61.15 36.07
CA GLU A 563 -79.50 -60.78 36.41
C GLU A 563 -79.55 -59.47 37.20
N GLU A 564 -78.57 -59.22 38.08
CA GLU A 564 -78.43 -57.94 38.78
C GLU A 564 -78.17 -56.79 37.79
N VAL A 565 -77.26 -57.01 36.83
CA VAL A 565 -76.96 -56.03 35.79
C VAL A 565 -78.19 -55.75 34.92
N LEU A 566 -78.94 -56.80 34.51
CA LEU A 566 -80.19 -56.63 33.78
C LEU A 566 -81.21 -55.80 34.57
N ASN A 567 -81.41 -56.08 35.85
CA ASN A 567 -82.36 -55.34 36.67
C ASN A 567 -81.98 -53.86 36.78
N LYS A 568 -80.68 -53.55 36.88
CA LYS A 568 -80.16 -52.17 36.87
C LYS A 568 -80.38 -51.49 35.51
N VAL A 569 -80.13 -52.18 34.39
CA VAL A 569 -80.41 -51.65 33.03
C VAL A 569 -81.91 -51.41 32.85
N ALA A 570 -82.77 -52.32 33.30
CA ALA A 570 -84.22 -52.20 33.18
C ALA A 570 -84.79 -51.02 33.99
N ALA A 571 -84.12 -50.63 35.08
CA ALA A 571 -84.47 -49.47 35.90
C ALA A 571 -83.84 -48.16 35.41
N LEU A 572 -82.93 -48.22 34.43
CA LEU A 572 -82.15 -47.06 33.99
C LEU A 572 -83.02 -46.10 33.16
N PRO A 573 -83.07 -44.80 33.50
CA PRO A 573 -83.80 -43.81 32.70
C PRO A 573 -83.20 -43.67 31.29
N LEU A 574 -84.03 -43.87 30.26
CA LEU A 574 -83.67 -43.57 28.87
C LEU A 574 -84.45 -42.36 28.38
N THR A 575 -83.73 -41.35 27.89
CA THR A 575 -84.33 -40.12 27.39
C THR A 575 -83.79 -39.77 26.01
N MET A 576 -84.58 -39.02 25.23
CA MET A 576 -84.08 -38.37 24.02
C MET A 576 -83.55 -36.98 24.38
N TRP A 577 -82.39 -36.64 23.86
CA TRP A 577 -81.71 -35.38 24.15
C TRP A 577 -80.87 -34.93 22.96
N ASN A 578 -80.49 -33.65 22.96
CA ASN A 578 -79.54 -33.05 22.02
C ASN A 578 -78.45 -32.34 22.83
N TYR A 579 -77.27 -32.14 22.24
CA TYR A 579 -76.27 -31.30 22.87
C TYR A 579 -76.69 -29.83 22.79
N LYS A 580 -76.27 -29.01 23.76
CA LYS A 580 -76.55 -27.56 23.72
C LYS A 580 -75.81 -26.87 22.56
N SER A 581 -74.66 -27.42 22.17
CA SER A 581 -73.84 -26.95 21.04
C SER A 581 -74.30 -27.49 19.68
N ASP A 582 -75.11 -28.56 19.67
CA ASP A 582 -75.69 -29.14 18.47
C ASP A 582 -77.19 -29.43 18.71
N PRO A 583 -78.05 -28.40 18.57
CA PRO A 583 -79.46 -28.51 18.91
C PRO A 583 -80.28 -29.34 17.91
N ASP A 584 -79.75 -29.60 16.72
CA ASP A 584 -80.50 -30.24 15.62
C ASP A 584 -80.32 -31.77 15.61
N THR A 585 -79.22 -32.28 16.18
CA THR A 585 -78.98 -33.72 16.28
C THR A 585 -79.63 -34.31 17.52
N ARG A 586 -80.48 -35.32 17.32
CA ARG A 586 -81.13 -36.07 18.41
C ARG A 586 -80.38 -37.35 18.73
N HIS A 587 -80.11 -37.55 20.01
CA HIS A 587 -79.54 -38.76 20.58
C HIS A 587 -80.56 -39.44 21.51
N LEU A 588 -80.39 -40.73 21.74
CA LEU A 588 -81.23 -41.53 22.63
C LEU A 588 -80.31 -42.37 23.53
N GLY A 589 -80.51 -42.30 24.83
CA GLY A 589 -79.75 -43.10 25.79
C GLY A 589 -79.88 -42.57 27.21
N PRO A 590 -79.22 -43.22 28.18
CA PRO A 590 -79.08 -42.68 29.52
C PRO A 590 -78.14 -41.47 29.53
N VAL A 591 -78.26 -40.63 30.55
CA VAL A 591 -77.22 -39.65 30.88
C VAL A 591 -76.15 -40.29 31.75
N ALA A 592 -74.93 -39.74 31.72
CA ALA A 592 -73.77 -40.35 32.39
C ALA A 592 -73.93 -40.46 33.91
N GLN A 593 -74.60 -39.52 34.56
CA GLN A 593 -74.79 -39.51 36.01
C GLN A 593 -75.62 -40.72 36.47
N ASP A 594 -76.73 -40.99 35.79
CA ASP A 594 -77.60 -42.12 36.12
C ASP A 594 -76.91 -43.46 35.83
N PHE A 595 -76.17 -43.53 34.71
CA PHE A 595 -75.39 -44.72 34.36
C PHE A 595 -74.28 -45.00 35.38
N HIS A 596 -73.52 -43.97 35.77
CA HIS A 596 -72.47 -44.10 36.76
C HIS A 596 -73.03 -44.44 38.15
N ALA A 597 -74.16 -43.84 38.56
CA ALA A 597 -74.82 -44.18 39.82
C ALA A 597 -75.31 -45.65 39.85
N ALA A 598 -75.75 -46.20 38.71
CA ALA A 598 -76.22 -47.58 38.62
C ALA A 598 -75.07 -48.61 38.61
N PHE A 599 -74.00 -48.36 37.84
CA PHE A 599 -72.97 -49.37 37.55
C PHE A 599 -71.61 -49.10 38.19
N GLY A 600 -71.31 -47.85 38.56
CA GLY A 600 -70.02 -47.48 39.18
C GLY A 600 -68.81 -47.70 38.28
N VAL A 601 -69.00 -47.73 36.96
CA VAL A 601 -67.95 -47.90 35.95
C VAL A 601 -67.69 -46.58 35.21
N GLY A 602 -66.59 -46.50 34.47
CA GLY A 602 -66.13 -45.28 33.82
C GLY A 602 -65.27 -44.38 34.72
N PRO A 603 -64.63 -43.35 34.13
CA PRO A 603 -63.68 -42.50 34.84
C PRO A 603 -64.36 -41.42 35.72
N ASP A 604 -65.60 -41.03 35.40
CA ASP A 604 -66.37 -40.00 36.11
C ASP A 604 -67.89 -40.18 35.86
N ASP A 605 -68.70 -39.29 36.44
CA ASP A 605 -70.16 -39.26 36.29
C ASP A 605 -70.66 -38.41 35.11
N LYS A 606 -69.76 -37.97 34.22
CA LYS A 606 -70.06 -37.09 33.08
C LYS A 606 -69.85 -37.75 31.73
N HIS A 607 -69.18 -38.89 31.68
CA HIS A 607 -68.88 -39.62 30.45
C HIS A 607 -69.27 -41.10 30.58
N ILE A 608 -69.84 -41.66 29.52
CA ILE A 608 -70.05 -43.11 29.39
C ILE A 608 -69.04 -43.62 28.37
N ALA A 609 -68.09 -44.46 28.79
CA ALA A 609 -67.17 -45.09 27.86
C ALA A 609 -67.90 -46.18 27.05
N THR A 610 -67.63 -46.27 25.75
CA THR A 610 -68.28 -47.26 24.87
C THR A 610 -68.06 -48.69 25.34
N VAL A 611 -66.85 -49.03 25.82
CA VAL A 611 -66.54 -50.36 26.37
C VAL A 611 -67.38 -50.73 27.59
N ASP A 612 -67.74 -49.76 28.43
CA ASP A 612 -68.55 -49.98 29.62
C ASP A 612 -70.02 -50.13 29.25
N ALA A 613 -70.51 -49.29 28.35
CA ALA A 613 -71.85 -49.43 27.78
C ALA A 613 -72.02 -50.80 27.11
N ASP A 614 -71.05 -51.23 26.30
CA ASP A 614 -71.04 -52.53 25.63
C ASP A 614 -70.98 -53.68 26.64
N GLY A 615 -70.12 -53.57 27.66
CA GLY A 615 -69.99 -54.56 28.73
C GLY A 615 -71.28 -54.75 29.53
N VAL A 616 -71.92 -53.64 29.94
CA VAL A 616 -73.21 -53.64 30.63
C VAL A 616 -74.30 -54.22 29.72
N ALA A 617 -74.34 -53.85 28.44
CA ALA A 617 -75.31 -54.38 27.49
C ALA A 617 -75.15 -55.90 27.33
N LEU A 618 -73.92 -56.40 27.14
CA LEU A 618 -73.65 -57.83 27.02
C LEU A 618 -74.03 -58.60 28.29
N ALA A 619 -73.70 -58.06 29.47
CA ALA A 619 -74.09 -58.66 30.74
C ALA A 619 -75.62 -58.67 30.92
N ALA A 620 -76.31 -57.58 30.59
CA ALA A 620 -77.77 -57.53 30.65
C ALA A 620 -78.43 -58.51 29.67
N ILE A 621 -77.89 -58.69 28.46
CA ILE A 621 -78.34 -59.70 27.49
C ILE A 621 -78.20 -61.11 28.08
N GLN A 622 -77.08 -61.43 28.73
CA GLN A 622 -76.90 -62.71 29.42
C GLN A 622 -77.93 -62.90 30.54
N GLY A 623 -78.20 -61.87 31.33
CA GLY A 623 -79.24 -61.89 32.36
C GLY A 623 -80.63 -62.12 31.78
N LEU A 624 -80.93 -61.47 30.65
CA LEU A 624 -82.22 -61.60 29.96
C LEU A 624 -82.41 -63.02 29.44
N ASN A 625 -81.37 -63.61 28.86
CA ASN A 625 -81.40 -65.00 28.39
C ASN A 625 -81.65 -65.98 29.54
N ARG A 626 -80.96 -65.81 30.69
CA ARG A 626 -81.20 -66.65 31.88
C ARG A 626 -82.63 -66.55 32.40
N LYS A 627 -83.16 -65.32 32.50
CA LYS A 627 -84.55 -65.10 32.92
C LYS A 627 -85.55 -65.72 31.95
N LEU A 628 -85.25 -65.71 30.65
CA LEU A 628 -86.06 -66.36 29.62
C LEU A 628 -86.02 -67.88 29.73
N GLU A 629 -84.84 -68.49 29.88
CA GLU A 629 -84.68 -69.94 30.11
C GLU A 629 -85.41 -70.41 31.38
N GLN A 630 -85.33 -69.63 32.47
CA GLN A 630 -86.09 -69.89 33.70
C GLN A 630 -87.60 -69.85 33.44
N LYS A 631 -88.07 -68.86 32.67
CA LYS A 631 -89.49 -68.75 32.32
C LYS A 631 -89.95 -69.87 31.38
N GLU A 632 -89.13 -70.30 30.43
CA GLU A 632 -89.42 -71.45 29.58
C GLU A 632 -89.51 -72.74 30.38
N THR A 633 -88.62 -72.92 31.36
CA THR A 633 -88.66 -74.07 32.29
C THR A 633 -89.93 -74.03 33.14
N GLU A 634 -90.27 -72.87 33.72
CA GLU A 634 -91.50 -72.68 34.49
C GLU A 634 -92.74 -72.95 33.63
N ILE A 635 -92.78 -72.47 32.38
CA ILE A 635 -93.87 -72.75 31.44
C ILE A 635 -93.94 -74.24 31.11
N ALA A 636 -92.81 -74.93 30.91
CA ALA A 636 -92.78 -76.36 30.65
C ALA A 636 -93.30 -77.17 31.85
N GLU A 637 -92.91 -76.80 33.07
CA GLU A 637 -93.39 -77.42 34.32
C GLU A 637 -94.89 -77.16 34.53
N LEU A 638 -95.36 -75.93 34.29
CA LEU A 638 -96.76 -75.56 34.36
C LEU A 638 -97.59 -76.32 33.33
N LYS A 639 -97.11 -76.46 32.08
CA LYS A 639 -97.75 -77.29 31.05
C LYS A 639 -97.82 -78.76 31.46
N ALA A 640 -96.73 -79.33 31.97
CA ALA A 640 -96.71 -80.71 32.47
C ALA A 640 -97.61 -80.92 33.70
N ARG A 641 -97.84 -79.88 34.50
CA ARG A 641 -98.80 -79.89 35.62
C ARG A 641 -100.25 -79.76 35.13
N LEU A 642 -100.49 -78.95 34.10
CA LEU A 642 -101.79 -78.81 33.44
C LEU A 642 -102.20 -80.13 32.80
N GLU A 643 -101.33 -80.77 32.01
CA GLU A 643 -101.59 -82.11 31.43
C GLU A 643 -101.88 -83.18 32.49
N ARG A 644 -101.25 -83.10 33.67
CA ARG A 644 -101.52 -84.01 34.80
C ARG A 644 -102.90 -83.75 35.42
N LEU A 645 -103.31 -82.49 35.51
CA LEU A 645 -104.63 -82.09 35.99
C LEU A 645 -105.74 -82.44 35.00
N GLU A 646 -105.52 -82.24 33.71
CA GLU A 646 -106.46 -82.63 32.64
C GLU A 646 -106.66 -84.16 32.63
N ARG A 647 -105.59 -84.95 32.80
CA ARG A 647 -105.68 -86.42 32.96
C ARG A 647 -106.35 -86.90 34.27
N LEU A 648 -106.59 -86.03 35.24
CA LEU A 648 -107.33 -86.34 36.48
C LEU A 648 -108.82 -85.97 36.39
N LEU A 649 -109.21 -85.24 35.33
CA LEU A 649 -110.58 -84.78 35.06
C LEU A 649 -111.29 -85.61 33.98
N GLU A 650 -110.56 -86.45 33.24
CA GLU A 650 -111.06 -87.61 32.48
C GLU A 650 -111.10 -88.86 33.36
#